data_AF-A0A916E4J2-F1
#
_entry.id   AF-A0A916E4J2-F1
#
_cell.length_a   1.000
_cell.length_b   1.000
_cell.length_c   1.000
_cell.angle_alpha   90.00
_cell.angle_beta   90.00
_cell.angle_gamma   90.00
#
_symmetry.space_group_name_H-M   'P 1'
#
loop_
_entity.id
_entity.type
_entity.pdbx_description
1 polymer ?
#
loop_
_entity_poly.entity_id
_entity_poly.type
_entity_poly.pdbx_seq_one_letter_code
_entity_poly.pdbx_strand_id
1 'polypeptide(L)'
;MKVCNLLGASAWRDGILTSTISIEQTETGKYPGAYVFPPIKGLENRRPVTGLDFASLYPNLIITYNLSPDKIILSEEQALSVECSGKKLHKIEIPFNNRLLRAWSVRHNNIPEEKGLYANVLEYLSAKRNEMKKRLAPLKAIKEDMELVISSLGLGKSLSLSEAIEQVLANAKEEKRTGLTKNLYHFINQEKHEFMAEYDSVSFECSCLDAKQYAFKVYMNTFYGTAGDSKSPFFLREFAGGVTSAGQKNIKLVADFVKNKGFGIKYGDTDSLYLICSEECFQKCDEAYVSGNGISKEEYWSRMVEISMVEMEKLRDEVNDFLKEDNGSPYLKMAYEEVLFPVVFTGKKKYYGIPHESKPNFNKKLFIRGVEIVKRGQSKHFREVGKKVMEESMRLDNTRTLHRIVEDVLKETINDISQIDLNGVIKTAVWKPDKNNKSVQRFISRMRDRHTRKEADAKRRIKKGLTPEPYLYEIPEPGERFEYIVVENDSTCASGQRVGDKMEYPEVVRRLGKKIDISYYLKTVVGLCARFINYDEIYQPSSEIVLEALKKLKDDNVDEDVVDEDDLDENEEDEEVDEDEISKIRDALAQKSAEKWVRGYIKELHTGPKKDHVIISHLWKEANTYAKNLFNSTYADKIVKYSGNDAYWSSYLNALDKQEQSIRLKLTTLLAEISKIDVGCRDGMYKLVTKVGKRKSKAMSLERYMLSYNLPLRRFAENGYDLLTDLRNTWYRIVGLEIIRYRVLSKLQEDKKYDSSEADIDDIIELYC
;
A
#
# COMPACT_ATOMS: atom_id res chain seq x y z
N MET A 1 15.13 33.79 2.00
CA MET A 1 16.30 34.39 2.69
C MET A 1 17.64 33.78 2.25
N LYS A 2 18.03 32.56 2.65
CA LYS A 2 19.38 32.03 2.33
C LYS A 2 19.71 32.00 0.83
N VAL A 3 18.78 31.59 -0.02
CA VAL A 3 18.96 31.60 -1.49
C VAL A 3 19.10 33.03 -1.99
N CYS A 4 18.17 33.92 -1.63
CA CYS A 4 18.19 35.33 -2.00
C CYS A 4 19.50 36.03 -1.63
N ASN A 5 20.04 35.78 -0.42
CA ASN A 5 21.30 36.37 0.02
C ASN A 5 22.49 35.90 -0.83
N LEU A 6 22.55 34.59 -1.16
CA LEU A 6 23.62 34.05 -1.98
C LEU A 6 23.54 34.55 -3.42
N LEU A 7 22.33 34.60 -4.00
CA LEU A 7 22.09 35.17 -5.32
C LEU A 7 22.44 36.66 -5.36
N GLY A 8 21.99 37.45 -4.37
CA GLY A 8 22.30 38.87 -4.28
C GLY A 8 23.80 39.14 -4.12
N ALA A 9 24.50 38.37 -3.27
CA ALA A 9 25.95 38.49 -3.13
C ALA A 9 26.73 38.05 -4.37
N SER A 10 26.17 37.15 -5.19
CA SER A 10 26.78 36.73 -6.46
C SER A 10 26.50 37.75 -7.55
N ALA A 11 25.28 38.27 -7.65
CA ALA A 11 24.90 39.35 -8.54
C ALA A 11 25.76 40.59 -8.32
N TRP A 12 25.97 40.98 -7.05
CA TRP A 12 26.86 42.11 -6.70
C TRP A 12 28.29 41.91 -7.21
N ARG A 13 28.84 40.70 -7.11
CA ARG A 13 30.20 40.39 -7.62
C ARG A 13 30.28 40.47 -9.14
N ASP A 14 29.18 40.14 -9.83
CA ASP A 14 29.09 40.16 -11.29
C ASP A 14 28.65 41.54 -11.84
N GLY A 15 28.55 42.57 -10.98
CA GLY A 15 28.11 43.91 -11.37
C GLY A 15 26.63 44.01 -11.71
N ILE A 16 25.81 43.05 -11.28
CA ILE A 16 24.37 42.98 -11.52
C ILE A 16 23.63 43.59 -10.33
N LEU A 17 22.75 44.55 -10.60
CA LEU A 17 21.83 45.10 -9.61
C LEU A 17 20.57 44.24 -9.50
N THR A 18 20.16 43.91 -8.28
CA THR A 18 18.94 43.14 -8.01
C THR A 18 17.86 44.02 -7.39
N SER A 19 16.62 43.89 -7.85
CA SER A 19 15.47 44.52 -7.19
C SER A 19 15.25 43.93 -5.79
N THR A 20 14.87 44.77 -4.82
CA THR A 20 14.40 44.33 -3.49
C THR A 20 12.88 44.38 -3.37
N ILE A 21 12.18 44.76 -4.44
CA ILE A 21 10.73 44.91 -4.47
C ILE A 21 10.11 43.53 -4.70
N SER A 22 9.30 43.07 -3.76
CA SER A 22 8.46 41.89 -3.99
C SER A 22 7.39 42.24 -5.02
N ILE A 23 7.23 41.41 -6.05
CA ILE A 23 6.18 41.58 -7.04
C ILE A 23 4.85 41.23 -6.36
N GLU A 24 3.99 42.23 -6.16
CA GLU A 24 2.61 41.98 -5.74
C GLU A 24 1.85 41.36 -6.91
N GLN A 25 1.79 40.02 -6.95
CA GLN A 25 0.94 39.33 -7.91
C GLN A 25 -0.52 39.35 -7.45
N THR A 26 -1.36 40.04 -8.22
CA THR A 26 -2.82 40.08 -8.03
C THR A 26 -3.51 38.84 -8.58
N GLU A 27 -2.93 38.22 -9.62
CA GLU A 27 -3.47 36.99 -10.21
C GLU A 27 -3.09 35.74 -9.41
N THR A 28 -4.10 35.14 -8.78
CA THR A 28 -3.99 33.79 -8.22
C THR A 28 -4.17 32.75 -9.33
N GLY A 29 -3.40 31.66 -9.28
CA GLY A 29 -3.41 30.62 -10.30
C GLY A 29 -2.28 29.62 -10.10
N LYS A 30 -2.36 28.47 -10.79
CA LYS A 30 -1.30 27.44 -10.76
C LYS A 30 -0.90 27.10 -12.18
N TYR A 31 0.40 27.06 -12.44
CA TYR A 31 0.94 26.43 -13.65
C TYR A 31 1.09 24.91 -13.44
N PRO A 32 1.16 24.10 -14.50
CA PRO A 32 1.32 22.65 -14.41
C PRO A 32 2.51 22.24 -13.53
N GLY A 33 2.25 21.32 -12.62
CA GLY A 33 3.25 20.75 -11.72
C GLY A 33 4.13 19.71 -12.41
N ALA A 34 4.65 18.77 -11.63
CA ALA A 34 5.35 17.61 -12.16
C ALA A 34 4.38 16.58 -12.76
N TYR A 35 4.81 15.89 -13.83
CA TYR A 35 4.07 14.79 -14.42
C TYR A 35 4.37 13.47 -13.70
N VAL A 36 3.34 12.62 -13.55
CA VAL A 36 3.45 11.30 -12.92
C VAL A 36 2.76 10.27 -13.82
N PHE A 37 3.55 9.33 -14.34
CA PHE A 37 3.00 8.23 -15.11
C PHE A 37 2.13 7.34 -14.20
N PRO A 38 0.94 6.92 -14.65
CA PRO A 38 0.11 6.04 -13.84
C PRO A 38 0.83 4.70 -13.62
N PRO A 39 0.86 4.16 -12.39
CA PRO A 39 1.47 2.87 -12.14
C PRO A 39 0.60 1.73 -12.69
N ILE A 40 1.25 0.69 -13.20
CA ILE A 40 0.63 -0.63 -13.35
C ILE A 40 0.52 -1.24 -11.96
N LYS A 41 -0.69 -1.18 -11.38
CA LYS A 41 -0.94 -1.61 -10.01
C LYS A 41 -0.97 -3.13 -9.88
N GLY A 42 -0.71 -3.61 -8.66
CA GLY A 42 -0.69 -5.02 -8.32
C GLY A 42 0.69 -5.51 -7.90
N LEU A 43 0.80 -6.82 -7.66
CA LEU A 43 2.04 -7.50 -7.34
C LEU A 43 2.78 -7.88 -8.63
N GLU A 44 4.00 -7.38 -8.77
CA GLU A 44 4.96 -7.79 -9.79
C GLU A 44 6.03 -8.67 -9.12
N ASN A 45 5.92 -9.97 -9.37
CA ASN A 45 6.84 -11.00 -8.89
C ASN A 45 7.34 -11.91 -10.03
N ARG A 46 7.10 -11.52 -11.29
CA ARG A 46 7.60 -12.24 -12.46
C ARG A 46 8.93 -11.67 -12.90
N ARG A 47 9.02 -10.35 -13.05
CA ARG A 47 10.24 -9.67 -13.52
C ARG A 47 10.70 -8.57 -12.57
N PRO A 48 12.01 -8.36 -12.38
CA PRO A 48 12.52 -7.27 -11.57
C PRO A 48 12.19 -5.89 -12.17
N VAL A 49 11.87 -4.92 -11.31
CA VAL A 49 11.55 -3.54 -11.71
C VAL A 49 12.67 -2.62 -11.27
N THR A 50 13.26 -1.88 -12.19
CA THR A 50 14.45 -1.08 -11.90
C THR A 50 14.17 0.42 -12.01
N GLY A 51 14.60 1.19 -11.01
CA GLY A 51 14.48 2.64 -10.98
C GLY A 51 15.64 3.34 -11.70
N LEU A 52 15.32 4.16 -12.68
CA LEU A 52 16.21 5.11 -13.33
C LEU A 52 15.74 6.53 -12.97
N ASP A 53 16.56 7.32 -12.29
CA ASP A 53 16.19 8.64 -11.73
C ASP A 53 17.09 9.78 -12.25
N PHE A 54 16.52 10.95 -12.51
CA PHE A 54 17.31 12.13 -12.85
C PHE A 54 18.13 12.63 -11.66
N ALA A 55 19.45 12.68 -11.84
CA ALA A 55 20.34 13.17 -10.79
C ALA A 55 20.09 14.68 -10.59
N SER A 56 19.44 15.08 -9.48
CA SER A 56 19.19 16.50 -9.16
C SER A 56 18.46 17.24 -10.29
N LEU A 57 17.30 16.71 -10.71
CA LEU A 57 16.50 17.18 -11.86
C LEU A 57 16.40 18.71 -11.95
N TYR A 58 15.71 19.37 -11.02
CA TYR A 58 15.44 20.82 -11.14
C TYR A 58 16.71 21.68 -11.20
N PRO A 59 17.70 21.54 -10.29
CA PRO A 59 18.96 22.27 -10.45
C PRO A 59 19.63 22.06 -11.81
N ASN A 60 19.62 20.83 -12.34
CA ASN A 60 20.25 20.54 -13.62
C ASN A 60 19.44 21.03 -14.82
N LEU A 61 18.10 21.09 -14.74
CA LEU A 61 17.27 21.76 -15.75
C LEU A 61 17.57 23.27 -15.78
N ILE A 62 17.69 23.90 -14.60
CA ILE A 62 18.02 25.32 -14.47
C ILE A 62 19.36 25.62 -15.16
N ILE A 63 20.38 24.79 -14.91
CA ILE A 63 21.68 24.93 -15.57
C ILE A 63 21.56 24.66 -17.07
N THR A 64 21.02 23.51 -17.47
CA THR A 64 20.94 23.04 -18.87
C THR A 64 20.26 24.05 -19.78
N TYR A 65 19.10 24.57 -19.35
CA TYR A 65 18.31 25.52 -20.14
C TYR A 65 18.65 26.99 -19.85
N ASN A 66 19.69 27.25 -19.02
CA ASN A 66 20.14 28.57 -18.58
C ASN A 66 19.03 29.44 -17.96
N LEU A 67 18.12 28.79 -17.22
CA LEU A 67 16.94 29.45 -16.66
C LEU A 67 17.38 30.36 -15.51
N SER A 68 17.40 31.67 -15.77
CA SER A 68 17.83 32.68 -14.81
C SER A 68 17.15 34.00 -15.14
N PRO A 69 16.77 34.83 -14.15
CA PRO A 69 16.11 36.11 -14.41
C PRO A 69 16.87 37.02 -15.38
N ASP A 70 18.21 37.01 -15.32
CA ASP A 70 19.10 37.79 -16.21
C ASP A 70 19.23 37.23 -17.64
N LYS A 71 18.65 36.05 -17.91
CA LYS A 71 18.69 35.36 -19.20
C LYS A 71 17.31 35.10 -19.80
N ILE A 72 16.24 35.48 -19.10
CA ILE A 72 14.87 35.31 -19.57
C ILE A 72 14.40 36.56 -20.31
N ILE A 73 13.82 36.32 -21.48
CA ILE A 73 13.21 37.29 -22.36
C ILE A 73 11.70 37.02 -22.35
N LEU A 74 10.90 38.05 -22.08
CA LEU A 74 9.43 37.96 -22.04
C LEU A 74 8.77 38.52 -23.31
N SER A 75 9.51 39.28 -24.13
CA SER A 75 9.02 39.86 -25.38
C SER A 75 9.47 39.01 -26.58
N GLU A 76 8.52 38.67 -27.45
CA GLU A 76 8.80 37.95 -28.70
C GLU A 76 9.68 38.75 -29.65
N GLU A 77 9.50 40.06 -29.73
CA GLU A 77 10.34 40.96 -30.55
C GLU A 77 11.80 40.93 -30.10
N GLN A 78 12.03 40.97 -28.77
CA GLN A 78 13.38 40.86 -28.22
C GLN A 78 13.98 39.48 -28.44
N ALA A 79 13.18 38.41 -28.35
CA ALA A 79 13.62 37.06 -28.62
C ALA A 79 14.09 36.93 -30.08
N LEU A 80 13.30 37.43 -31.04
CA LEU A 80 13.66 37.46 -32.46
C LEU A 80 14.94 38.26 -32.72
N SER A 81 15.10 39.43 -32.08
CA SER A 81 16.31 40.24 -32.18
C SER A 81 17.55 39.48 -31.68
N VAL A 82 17.44 38.78 -30.56
CA VAL A 82 18.52 37.98 -29.97
C VAL A 82 18.84 36.75 -30.84
N GLU A 83 17.84 36.07 -31.40
CA GLU A 83 18.06 34.98 -32.36
C GLU A 83 18.79 35.46 -33.62
N CYS A 84 18.39 36.62 -34.17
CA CYS A 84 19.07 37.25 -35.31
C CYS A 84 20.54 37.60 -35.00
N SER A 85 20.91 37.79 -33.74
CA SER A 85 22.31 37.99 -33.31
C SER A 85 23.13 36.70 -33.23
N GLY A 86 22.54 35.55 -33.59
CA GLY A 86 23.18 34.23 -33.60
C GLY A 86 23.13 33.48 -32.27
N LYS A 87 22.38 33.99 -31.28
CA LYS A 87 22.22 33.33 -29.98
C LYS A 87 21.08 32.31 -30.06
N LYS A 88 21.29 31.14 -29.46
CA LYS A 88 20.27 30.09 -29.37
C LYS A 88 19.32 30.36 -28.19
N LEU A 89 18.02 30.23 -28.41
CA LEU A 89 17.02 30.37 -27.36
C LEU A 89 16.36 29.03 -27.02
N HIS A 90 15.93 28.89 -25.77
CA HIS A 90 14.99 27.88 -25.32
C HIS A 90 13.62 28.53 -25.12
N LYS A 91 12.66 28.15 -25.96
CA LYS A 91 11.27 28.60 -25.83
C LYS A 91 10.59 27.90 -24.65
N ILE A 92 9.87 28.68 -23.85
CA ILE A 92 9.10 28.25 -22.68
C ILE A 92 7.63 28.57 -22.97
N GLU A 93 6.77 27.56 -22.89
CA GLU A 93 5.33 27.68 -23.07
C GLU A 93 4.61 27.01 -21.89
N ILE A 94 3.77 27.77 -21.18
CA ILE A 94 3.16 27.33 -19.93
C ILE A 94 1.68 27.77 -19.93
N PRO A 95 0.72 26.85 -19.77
CA PRO A 95 -0.67 27.23 -19.57
C PRO A 95 -0.83 27.79 -18.14
N PHE A 96 -1.54 28.91 -18.02
CA PHE A 96 -1.81 29.59 -16.77
C PHE A 96 -3.12 30.37 -16.89
N ASN A 97 -4.11 30.10 -16.03
CA ASN A 97 -5.42 30.77 -16.04
C ASN A 97 -6.02 30.89 -17.46
N ASN A 98 -6.15 29.74 -18.16
CA ASN A 98 -6.70 29.63 -19.51
C ASN A 98 -5.98 30.43 -20.62
N ARG A 99 -4.77 30.92 -20.36
CA ARG A 99 -3.89 31.53 -21.37
C ARG A 99 -2.53 30.84 -21.42
N LEU A 100 -1.87 30.94 -22.57
CA LEU A 100 -0.52 30.42 -22.75
C LEU A 100 0.51 31.53 -22.48
N LEU A 101 1.27 31.40 -21.39
CA LEU A 101 2.43 32.25 -21.13
C LEU A 101 3.60 31.80 -21.98
N ARG A 102 4.27 32.75 -22.64
CA ARG A 102 5.45 32.52 -23.46
C ARG A 102 6.64 33.29 -22.91
N ALA A 103 7.80 32.63 -22.89
CA ALA A 103 9.08 33.24 -22.59
C ALA A 103 10.21 32.53 -23.33
N TRP A 104 11.39 33.12 -23.34
CA TRP A 104 12.58 32.54 -23.94
C TRP A 104 13.76 32.66 -22.99
N SER A 105 14.60 31.63 -22.93
CA SER A 105 15.85 31.68 -22.19
C SER A 105 17.04 31.61 -23.13
N VAL A 106 17.98 32.54 -22.99
CA VAL A 106 19.21 32.57 -23.79
C VAL A 106 20.12 31.41 -23.37
N ARG A 107 20.41 30.48 -24.28
CA ARG A 107 21.26 29.32 -24.01
C ARG A 107 22.71 29.74 -23.81
N HIS A 108 23.39 29.09 -22.87
CA HIS A 108 24.81 29.38 -22.56
C HIS A 108 25.82 28.58 -23.41
N ASN A 109 25.38 27.63 -24.25
CA ASN A 109 26.24 26.82 -25.15
C ASN A 109 27.50 26.19 -24.50
N ASN A 110 27.43 25.86 -23.21
CA ASN A 110 28.57 25.45 -22.36
C ASN A 110 29.73 26.46 -22.23
N ILE A 111 29.50 27.73 -22.56
CA ILE A 111 30.43 28.85 -22.40
C ILE A 111 30.20 29.47 -21.00
N PRO A 112 31.21 29.50 -20.11
CA PRO A 112 31.06 30.04 -18.74
C PRO A 112 30.51 31.46 -18.68
N GLU A 113 30.96 32.34 -19.57
CA GLU A 113 30.59 33.76 -19.61
C GLU A 113 29.14 33.98 -20.05
N GLU A 114 28.53 33.00 -20.73
CA GLU A 114 27.13 33.07 -21.18
C GLU A 114 26.15 32.55 -20.12
N LYS A 115 26.63 31.89 -19.06
CA LYS A 115 25.79 31.33 -17.99
C LYS A 115 25.11 32.46 -17.21
N GLY A 116 23.84 32.24 -16.88
CA GLY A 116 23.08 33.12 -16.00
C GLY A 116 23.49 32.98 -14.54
N LEU A 117 23.06 33.94 -13.72
CA LEU A 117 23.34 33.98 -12.29
C LEU A 117 22.98 32.67 -11.58
N TYR A 118 21.79 32.13 -11.84
CA TYR A 118 21.33 30.87 -11.22
C TYR A 118 22.20 29.68 -11.64
N ALA A 119 22.56 29.58 -12.92
CA ALA A 119 23.36 28.47 -13.44
C ALA A 119 24.75 28.45 -12.79
N ASN A 120 25.41 29.61 -12.69
CA ASN A 120 26.73 29.73 -12.05
C ASN A 120 26.71 29.30 -10.57
N VAL A 121 25.74 29.80 -9.80
CA VAL A 121 25.64 29.48 -8.38
C VAL A 121 25.31 28.00 -8.16
N LEU A 122 24.38 27.43 -8.94
CA LEU A 122 24.02 26.02 -8.81
C LEU A 122 25.15 25.09 -9.23
N GLU A 123 25.93 25.44 -10.26
CA GLU A 123 27.11 24.68 -10.65
C GLU A 123 28.16 24.65 -9.54
N TYR A 124 28.43 25.81 -8.90
CA TYR A 124 29.30 25.89 -7.73
C TYR A 124 28.82 24.99 -6.57
N LEU A 125 27.53 25.06 -6.23
CA LEU A 125 26.94 24.23 -5.17
C LEU A 125 26.97 22.73 -5.52
N SER A 126 26.74 22.39 -6.79
CA SER A 126 26.82 21.02 -7.30
C SER A 126 28.24 20.47 -7.18
N ALA A 127 29.25 21.26 -7.54
CA ALA A 127 30.66 20.90 -7.37
C ALA A 127 31.00 20.64 -5.89
N LYS A 128 30.56 21.51 -4.98
CA LYS A 128 30.74 21.32 -3.53
C LYS A 128 30.06 20.07 -3.00
N ARG A 129 28.85 19.77 -3.47
CA ARG A 129 28.16 18.53 -3.14
C ARG A 129 28.92 17.30 -3.63
N ASN A 130 29.46 17.34 -4.84
CA ASN A 130 30.22 16.24 -5.41
C ASN A 130 31.54 16.00 -4.67
N GLU A 131 32.20 17.06 -4.19
CA GLU A 131 33.37 16.97 -3.29
C GLU A 131 33.04 16.17 -2.02
N MET A 132 31.90 16.46 -1.37
CA MET A 132 31.45 15.72 -0.19
C MET A 132 31.13 14.26 -0.51
N LYS A 133 30.46 13.99 -1.62
CA LYS A 133 30.16 12.62 -2.07
C LYS A 133 31.42 11.81 -2.35
N LYS A 134 32.43 12.42 -2.97
CA LYS A 134 33.72 11.77 -3.27
C LYS A 134 34.43 11.34 -1.99
N ARG A 135 34.34 12.15 -0.92
CA ARG A 135 34.86 11.80 0.41
C ARG A 135 34.03 10.72 1.11
N LEU A 136 32.70 10.76 0.94
CA LEU A 136 31.77 9.82 1.57
C LEU A 136 31.89 8.40 1.01
N ALA A 137 32.07 8.24 -0.31
CA ALA A 137 32.08 6.94 -0.97
C ALA A 137 33.04 5.89 -0.36
N PRO A 138 34.34 6.17 -0.15
CA PRO A 138 35.26 5.19 0.45
C PRO A 138 34.88 4.84 1.90
N LEU A 139 34.48 5.83 2.70
CA LEU A 139 34.07 5.60 4.10
C LEU A 139 32.80 4.74 4.17
N LYS A 140 31.84 4.98 3.26
CA LYS A 140 30.62 4.18 3.18
C LYS A 140 30.93 2.72 2.82
N ALA A 141 31.86 2.49 1.89
CA ALA A 141 32.30 1.13 1.55
C ALA A 141 32.97 0.43 2.73
N ILE A 142 33.89 1.10 3.44
CA ILE A 142 34.53 0.56 4.65
C ILE A 142 33.46 0.22 5.71
N LYS A 143 32.53 1.15 5.96
CA LYS A 143 31.44 0.94 6.91
C LYS A 143 30.59 -0.30 6.56
N GLU A 144 30.18 -0.43 5.31
CA GLU A 144 29.40 -1.59 4.84
C GLU A 144 30.17 -2.91 5.03
N ASP A 145 31.48 -2.91 4.75
CA ASP A 145 32.33 -4.08 4.99
C ASP A 145 32.44 -4.43 6.48
N MET A 146 32.58 -3.42 7.36
CA MET A 146 32.57 -3.62 8.82
C MET A 146 31.22 -4.16 9.31
N GLU A 147 30.10 -3.69 8.77
CA GLU A 147 28.75 -4.17 9.11
C GLU A 147 28.57 -5.67 8.77
N LEU A 148 29.23 -6.18 7.72
CA LEU A 148 29.26 -7.62 7.42
C LEU A 148 29.97 -8.43 8.50
N VAL A 149 31.09 -7.91 9.02
CA VAL A 149 31.83 -8.54 10.12
C VAL A 149 31.01 -8.52 11.40
N ILE A 150 30.41 -7.37 11.75
CA ILE A 150 29.52 -7.23 12.91
C ILE A 150 28.34 -8.21 12.84
N SER A 151 27.74 -8.36 11.66
CA SER A 151 26.65 -9.31 11.43
C SER A 151 27.11 -10.75 11.66
N SER A 152 28.33 -11.09 11.22
CA SER A 152 28.92 -12.42 11.43
C SER A 152 29.23 -12.69 12.91
N LEU A 153 29.67 -11.69 13.67
CA LEU A 153 29.89 -11.75 15.12
C LEU A 153 28.59 -11.96 15.92
N GLY A 154 27.42 -11.63 15.35
CA GLY A 154 26.11 -11.75 16.00
C GLY A 154 25.45 -13.13 15.87
N LEU A 155 25.98 -14.06 15.07
CA LEU A 155 25.35 -15.33 14.70
C LEU A 155 25.46 -16.47 15.74
N GLY A 156 25.49 -16.16 17.04
CA GLY A 156 25.37 -17.14 18.12
C GLY A 156 26.52 -18.17 18.26
N LYS A 157 27.54 -18.11 17.39
CA LYS A 157 28.84 -18.76 17.60
C LYS A 157 29.78 -17.76 18.25
N SER A 158 30.55 -18.20 19.24
CA SER A 158 31.61 -17.40 19.88
C SER A 158 32.81 -17.23 18.93
N LEU A 159 32.58 -16.62 17.77
CA LEU A 159 33.63 -16.29 16.81
C LEU A 159 34.47 -15.13 17.34
N SER A 160 35.78 -15.27 17.27
CA SER A 160 36.72 -14.17 17.41
C SER A 160 36.59 -13.19 16.23
N LEU A 161 37.11 -11.97 16.39
CA LEU A 161 37.13 -10.98 15.31
C LEU A 161 37.87 -11.49 14.07
N SER A 162 39.01 -12.15 14.27
CA SER A 162 39.82 -12.75 13.20
C SER A 162 39.03 -13.78 12.38
N GLU A 163 38.36 -14.73 13.05
CA GLU A 163 37.55 -15.77 12.40
C GLU A 163 36.36 -15.16 11.64
N ALA A 164 35.73 -14.12 12.18
CA ALA A 164 34.64 -13.43 11.50
C ALA A 164 35.12 -12.72 10.22
N ILE A 165 36.27 -12.06 10.26
CA ILE A 165 36.88 -11.41 9.08
C ILE A 165 37.25 -12.47 8.03
N GLU A 166 37.92 -13.55 8.44
CA GLU A 166 38.29 -14.64 7.53
C GLU A 166 37.06 -15.29 6.88
N GLN A 167 36.00 -15.51 7.64
CA GLN A 167 34.74 -16.05 7.11
C GLN A 167 34.10 -15.12 6.08
N VAL A 168 34.08 -13.81 6.36
CA VAL A 168 33.56 -12.79 5.44
C VAL A 168 34.40 -12.74 4.15
N LEU A 169 35.73 -12.82 4.26
CA LEU A 169 36.63 -12.87 3.10
C LEU A 169 36.51 -14.17 2.30
N ALA A 170 36.30 -15.31 2.95
CA ALA A 170 36.13 -16.61 2.31
C ALA A 170 34.81 -16.69 1.53
N ASN A 171 33.76 -16.04 2.02
CA ASN A 171 32.44 -15.99 1.38
C ASN A 171 32.33 -14.92 0.29
N ALA A 172 33.36 -14.09 0.08
CA ALA A 172 33.35 -13.04 -0.91
C ALA A 172 33.65 -13.59 -2.32
N LYS A 173 32.86 -13.16 -3.33
CA LYS A 173 33.16 -13.40 -4.75
C LYS A 173 34.56 -12.83 -5.08
N GLU A 174 35.29 -13.50 -5.96
CA GLU A 174 36.71 -13.23 -6.28
C GLU A 174 36.98 -11.76 -6.63
N GLU A 175 36.10 -11.14 -7.42
CA GLU A 175 36.17 -9.74 -7.84
C GLU A 175 36.12 -8.72 -6.67
N LYS A 176 35.40 -9.02 -5.59
CA LYS A 176 35.25 -8.13 -4.42
C LYS A 176 36.26 -8.43 -3.32
N ARG A 177 36.85 -9.63 -3.34
CA ARG A 177 37.78 -10.08 -2.30
C ARG A 177 38.95 -9.12 -2.13
N THR A 178 39.47 -8.54 -3.21
CA THR A 178 40.57 -7.58 -3.16
C THR A 178 40.20 -6.28 -2.42
N GLY A 179 39.01 -5.72 -2.69
CA GLY A 179 38.52 -4.52 -2.01
C GLY A 179 38.20 -4.76 -0.54
N LEU A 180 37.52 -5.87 -0.26
CA LEU A 180 37.18 -6.30 1.10
C LEU A 180 38.44 -6.54 1.94
N THR A 181 39.44 -7.23 1.37
CA THR A 181 40.72 -7.48 2.02
C THR A 181 41.41 -6.16 2.35
N LYS A 182 41.47 -5.23 1.40
CA LYS A 182 42.06 -3.91 1.64
C LYS A 182 41.40 -3.15 2.79
N ASN A 183 40.07 -3.23 2.88
CA ASN A 183 39.29 -2.52 3.90
C ASN A 183 39.31 -3.22 5.27
N LEU A 184 39.48 -4.55 5.34
CA LEU A 184 39.32 -5.31 6.57
C LEU A 184 40.63 -5.87 7.17
N TYR A 185 41.67 -6.05 6.37
CA TYR A 185 42.88 -6.80 6.78
C TYR A 185 43.60 -6.18 7.98
N HIS A 186 43.56 -4.86 8.12
CA HIS A 186 44.19 -4.14 9.24
C HIS A 186 43.47 -4.36 10.59
N PHE A 187 42.26 -4.90 10.58
CA PHE A 187 41.49 -5.22 11.78
C PHE A 187 41.72 -6.64 12.31
N ILE A 188 42.40 -7.52 11.56
CA ILE A 188 42.56 -8.95 11.92
C ILE A 188 43.25 -9.12 13.28
N ASN A 189 44.21 -8.25 13.61
CA ASN A 189 44.98 -8.30 14.85
C ASN A 189 44.45 -7.37 15.95
N GLN A 190 43.32 -6.70 15.73
CA GLN A 190 42.74 -5.79 16.72
C GLN A 190 41.82 -6.53 17.69
N GLU A 191 41.61 -5.94 18.87
CA GLU A 191 40.57 -6.41 19.75
C GLU A 191 39.18 -5.97 19.29
N LYS A 192 38.16 -6.76 19.63
CA LYS A 192 36.75 -6.46 19.27
C LYS A 192 36.31 -5.06 19.71
N HIS A 193 36.78 -4.59 20.86
CA HIS A 193 36.41 -3.28 21.38
C HIS A 193 37.03 -2.13 20.56
N GLU A 194 38.27 -2.30 20.08
CA GLU A 194 38.95 -1.35 19.20
C GLU A 194 38.26 -1.27 17.84
N PHE A 195 37.93 -2.43 17.26
CA PHE A 195 37.18 -2.52 16.01
C PHE A 195 35.81 -1.82 16.10
N MET A 196 35.09 -2.01 17.20
CA MET A 196 33.80 -1.33 17.43
C MET A 196 33.96 0.18 17.60
N ALA A 197 35.02 0.64 18.27
CA ALA A 197 35.30 2.08 18.40
C ALA A 197 35.63 2.72 17.05
N GLU A 198 36.42 2.06 16.20
CA GLU A 198 36.70 2.53 14.84
C GLU A 198 35.43 2.53 13.99
N TYR A 199 34.59 1.49 14.09
CA TYR A 199 33.30 1.44 13.42
C TYR A 199 32.41 2.64 13.80
N ASP A 200 32.32 2.96 15.09
CA ASP A 200 31.52 4.10 15.56
C ASP A 200 32.06 5.43 15.02
N SER A 201 33.40 5.59 14.96
CA SER A 201 34.08 6.75 14.37
C SER A 201 33.76 6.90 12.87
N VAL A 202 33.97 5.83 12.09
CA VAL A 202 33.68 5.81 10.64
C VAL A 202 32.19 6.05 10.38
N SER A 203 31.32 5.41 11.17
CA SER A 203 29.85 5.56 11.07
C SER A 203 29.41 7.00 11.35
N PHE A 204 30.03 7.65 12.34
CA PHE A 204 29.80 9.07 12.64
C PHE A 204 30.26 9.97 11.49
N GLU A 205 31.48 9.79 10.97
CA GLU A 205 31.98 10.60 9.85
C GLU A 205 31.15 10.41 8.58
N CYS A 206 30.75 9.17 8.26
CA CYS A 206 29.80 8.86 7.19
C CYS A 206 28.50 9.66 7.36
N SER A 207 27.93 9.64 8.57
CA SER A 207 26.68 10.34 8.87
C SER A 207 26.83 11.86 8.78
N CYS A 208 27.97 12.42 9.21
CA CYS A 208 28.27 13.85 9.04
C CYS A 208 28.41 14.27 7.56
N LEU A 209 29.15 13.50 6.75
CA LEU A 209 29.32 13.79 5.32
C LEU A 209 28.02 13.60 4.53
N ASP A 210 27.23 12.57 4.87
CA ASP A 210 25.93 12.35 4.26
C ASP A 210 24.95 13.50 4.60
N ALA A 211 24.92 13.94 5.86
CA ALA A 211 24.14 15.12 6.26
C ALA A 211 24.57 16.39 5.49
N LYS A 212 25.89 16.61 5.28
CA LYS A 212 26.40 17.74 4.51
C LYS A 212 25.99 17.68 3.04
N GLN A 213 26.17 16.55 2.34
CA GLN A 213 25.76 16.43 0.93
C GLN A 213 24.24 16.54 0.78
N TYR A 214 23.48 16.04 1.75
CA TYR A 214 22.03 16.14 1.78
C TYR A 214 21.58 17.59 1.98
N ALA A 215 22.24 18.35 2.86
CA ALA A 215 21.99 19.77 3.04
C ALA A 215 22.22 20.56 1.73
N PHE A 216 23.29 20.25 0.98
CA PHE A 216 23.48 20.83 -0.36
C PHE A 216 22.36 20.45 -1.33
N LYS A 217 21.91 19.18 -1.35
CA LYS A 217 20.77 18.74 -2.18
C LYS A 217 19.51 19.57 -1.88
N VAL A 218 19.15 19.69 -0.61
CA VAL A 218 17.98 20.47 -0.18
C VAL A 218 18.15 21.95 -0.53
N TYR A 219 19.34 22.50 -0.32
CA TYR A 219 19.60 23.90 -0.60
C TYR A 219 19.48 24.23 -2.09
N MET A 220 20.05 23.40 -2.98
CA MET A 220 19.92 23.56 -4.44
C MET A 220 18.46 23.45 -4.89
N ASN A 221 17.70 22.48 -4.39
CA ASN A 221 16.27 22.35 -4.73
C ASN A 221 15.42 23.55 -4.28
N THR A 222 15.89 24.33 -3.31
CA THR A 222 15.21 25.55 -2.84
C THR A 222 15.32 26.71 -3.85
N PHE A 223 16.24 26.67 -4.82
CA PHE A 223 16.38 27.72 -5.85
C PHE A 223 15.14 27.80 -6.72
N TYR A 224 14.64 26.65 -7.20
CA TYR A 224 13.35 26.58 -7.90
C TYR A 224 12.22 27.18 -7.06
N GLY A 225 12.12 26.80 -5.79
CA GLY A 225 11.10 27.34 -4.89
C GLY A 225 11.20 28.86 -4.69
N THR A 226 12.41 29.42 -4.74
CA THR A 226 12.65 30.87 -4.63
C THR A 226 12.21 31.61 -5.89
N ALA A 227 12.32 30.99 -7.07
CA ALA A 227 11.82 31.55 -8.32
C ALA A 227 10.28 31.48 -8.41
N GLY A 228 9.65 30.54 -7.72
CA GLY A 228 8.19 30.35 -7.70
C GLY A 228 7.45 31.02 -6.53
N ASP A 229 8.14 31.60 -5.56
CA ASP A 229 7.54 32.29 -4.41
C ASP A 229 7.34 33.77 -4.74
N SER A 230 6.10 34.24 -4.85
CA SER A 230 5.77 35.65 -5.17
C SER A 230 6.32 36.66 -4.17
N LYS A 231 6.67 36.24 -2.96
CA LYS A 231 7.31 37.10 -1.95
C LYS A 231 8.81 37.26 -2.17
N SER A 232 9.40 36.49 -3.08
CA SER A 232 10.83 36.54 -3.40
C SER A 232 11.13 37.69 -4.36
N PRO A 233 12.23 38.44 -4.16
CA PRO A 233 12.70 39.44 -5.14
C PRO A 233 13.20 38.80 -6.45
N PHE A 234 13.44 37.49 -6.46
CA PHE A 234 13.84 36.72 -7.64
C PHE A 234 12.68 35.92 -8.24
N PHE A 235 11.45 36.26 -7.87
CA PHE A 235 10.26 35.62 -8.41
C PHE A 235 10.12 35.88 -9.90
N LEU A 236 9.92 34.82 -10.68
CA LEU A 236 9.60 34.89 -12.09
C LEU A 236 8.78 33.67 -12.48
N ARG A 237 7.51 33.88 -12.83
CA ARG A 237 6.54 32.78 -13.04
C ARG A 237 6.93 31.92 -14.23
N GLU A 238 7.37 32.55 -15.31
CA GLU A 238 7.83 31.93 -16.56
C GLU A 238 9.09 31.10 -16.32
N PHE A 239 9.96 31.55 -15.42
CA PHE A 239 11.09 30.75 -14.97
C PHE A 239 10.60 29.49 -14.24
N ALA A 240 9.81 29.64 -13.18
CA ALA A 240 9.37 28.50 -12.39
C ALA A 240 8.56 27.48 -13.22
N GLY A 241 7.64 27.95 -14.06
CA GLY A 241 6.92 27.09 -14.99
C GLY A 241 7.80 26.51 -16.10
N GLY A 242 8.86 27.21 -16.51
CA GLY A 242 9.85 26.70 -17.47
C GLY A 242 10.64 25.52 -16.92
N VAL A 243 10.93 25.50 -15.61
CA VAL A 243 11.55 24.35 -14.95
C VAL A 243 10.60 23.15 -14.95
N THR A 244 9.31 23.34 -14.64
CA THR A 244 8.36 22.22 -14.59
C THR A 244 8.05 21.68 -15.98
N SER A 245 7.82 22.55 -16.98
CA SER A 245 7.57 22.15 -18.36
C SER A 245 8.78 21.41 -18.96
N ALA A 246 10.00 21.89 -18.74
CA ALA A 246 11.21 21.20 -19.15
C ALA A 246 11.34 19.82 -18.47
N GLY A 247 11.00 19.72 -17.18
CA GLY A 247 10.98 18.43 -16.47
C GLY A 247 10.01 17.43 -17.09
N GLN A 248 8.78 17.87 -17.38
CA GLN A 248 7.77 17.02 -18.03
C GLN A 248 8.20 16.59 -19.44
N LYS A 249 8.76 17.52 -20.23
CA LYS A 249 9.29 17.22 -21.57
C LYS A 249 10.35 16.13 -21.50
N ASN A 250 11.35 16.29 -20.64
CA ASN A 250 12.50 15.38 -20.59
C ASN A 250 12.12 13.98 -20.08
N ILE A 251 11.25 13.87 -19.07
CA ILE A 251 10.82 12.54 -18.59
C ILE A 251 9.98 11.80 -19.63
N LYS A 252 9.13 12.51 -20.40
CA LYS A 252 8.37 11.93 -21.52
C LYS A 252 9.30 11.52 -22.67
N LEU A 253 10.26 12.37 -23.01
CA LEU A 253 11.27 12.08 -24.04
C LEU A 253 12.08 10.81 -23.70
N VAL A 254 12.56 10.68 -22.46
CA VAL A 254 13.25 9.46 -22.02
C VAL A 254 12.31 8.26 -22.01
N ALA A 255 11.05 8.42 -21.56
CA ALA A 255 10.07 7.35 -21.57
C ALA A 255 9.85 6.78 -22.98
N ASP A 256 9.81 7.63 -24.00
CA ASP A 256 9.65 7.19 -25.38
C ASP A 256 10.94 6.53 -25.92
N PHE A 257 12.11 7.07 -25.58
CA PHE A 257 13.40 6.46 -25.92
C PHE A 257 13.52 5.03 -25.37
N VAL A 258 13.22 4.81 -24.07
CA VAL A 258 13.35 3.49 -23.45
C VAL A 258 12.30 2.50 -23.96
N LYS A 259 11.09 2.95 -24.29
CA LYS A 259 10.06 2.11 -24.94
C LYS A 259 10.52 1.65 -26.32
N ASN A 260 11.11 2.54 -27.12
CA ASN A 260 11.63 2.21 -28.44
C ASN A 260 12.79 1.20 -28.39
N LYS A 261 13.49 1.12 -27.25
CA LYS A 261 14.51 0.11 -26.96
C LYS A 261 13.95 -1.23 -26.46
N GLY A 262 12.62 -1.35 -26.32
CA GLY A 262 11.94 -2.57 -25.89
C GLY A 262 11.78 -2.72 -24.38
N PHE A 263 12.07 -1.68 -23.59
CA PHE A 263 11.86 -1.71 -22.14
C PHE A 263 10.42 -1.35 -21.78
N GLY A 264 9.83 -2.11 -20.85
CA GLY A 264 8.49 -1.84 -20.33
C GLY A 264 8.52 -0.80 -19.22
N ILE A 265 7.59 0.16 -19.22
CA ILE A 265 7.43 1.13 -18.12
C ILE A 265 6.32 0.66 -17.18
N LYS A 266 6.66 0.38 -15.92
CA LYS A 266 5.68 0.03 -14.88
C LYS A 266 5.16 1.23 -14.12
N TYR A 267 5.98 2.24 -13.92
CA TYR A 267 5.62 3.47 -13.20
C TYR A 267 6.61 4.58 -13.53
N GLY A 268 6.25 5.83 -13.27
CA GLY A 268 7.16 6.97 -13.33
C GLY A 268 6.72 8.07 -12.39
N ASP A 269 7.63 8.53 -11.52
CA ASP A 269 7.37 9.54 -10.51
C ASP A 269 8.24 10.76 -10.75
N THR A 270 7.74 11.75 -11.51
CA THR A 270 8.39 13.05 -11.73
C THR A 270 9.77 13.00 -12.37
N ASP A 271 10.79 12.58 -11.62
CA ASP A 271 12.20 12.46 -11.97
C ASP A 271 12.64 11.02 -12.24
N SER A 272 11.83 10.02 -11.87
CA SER A 272 12.18 8.61 -12.00
C SER A 272 11.26 7.82 -12.94
N LEU A 273 11.81 6.83 -13.62
CA LEU A 273 11.11 5.78 -14.36
C LEU A 273 11.42 4.40 -13.76
N TYR A 274 10.38 3.60 -13.57
CA TYR A 274 10.47 2.22 -13.10
C TYR A 274 10.24 1.29 -14.28
N LEU A 275 11.32 0.63 -14.69
CA LEU A 275 11.44 -0.07 -15.96
C LEU A 275 11.58 -1.59 -15.76
N ILE A 276 11.19 -2.37 -16.75
CA ILE A 276 11.44 -3.81 -16.86
C ILE A 276 12.16 -4.10 -18.17
N CYS A 277 13.17 -4.97 -18.11
CA CYS A 277 13.90 -5.47 -19.27
C CYS A 277 13.00 -6.29 -20.22
N SER A 278 13.38 -6.39 -21.48
CA SER A 278 12.70 -7.30 -22.42
C SER A 278 12.71 -8.74 -21.91
N GLU A 279 11.66 -9.51 -22.23
CA GLU A 279 11.57 -10.94 -21.89
C GLU A 279 12.76 -11.75 -22.42
N GLU A 280 13.32 -11.34 -23.56
CA GLU A 280 14.49 -11.96 -24.19
C GLU A 280 15.72 -11.98 -23.25
N CYS A 281 15.87 -10.98 -22.39
CA CYS A 281 16.97 -10.91 -21.42
C CYS A 281 16.97 -12.10 -20.45
N PHE A 282 15.81 -12.69 -20.18
CA PHE A 282 15.64 -13.73 -19.17
C PHE A 282 15.52 -15.14 -19.75
N GLN A 283 15.46 -15.31 -21.07
CA GLN A 283 15.18 -16.60 -21.72
C GLN A 283 16.09 -17.73 -21.20
N LYS A 284 17.41 -17.52 -21.17
CA LYS A 284 18.38 -18.51 -20.66
C LYS A 284 18.16 -18.82 -19.17
N CYS A 285 17.76 -17.82 -18.39
CA CYS A 285 17.48 -17.95 -16.97
C CYS A 285 16.21 -18.78 -16.74
N ASP A 286 15.17 -18.52 -17.55
CA ASP A 286 13.90 -19.23 -17.52
C ASP A 286 14.05 -20.70 -17.94
N GLU A 287 14.78 -20.97 -19.02
CA GLU A 287 15.10 -22.33 -19.48
C GLU A 287 15.85 -23.14 -18.41
N ALA A 288 16.79 -22.51 -17.71
CA ALA A 288 17.53 -23.14 -16.61
C ALA A 288 16.67 -23.43 -15.37
N TYR A 289 15.59 -22.68 -15.15
CA TYR A 289 14.65 -22.93 -14.05
C TYR A 289 13.65 -24.05 -14.40
N VAL A 290 13.22 -24.12 -15.66
CA VAL A 290 12.21 -25.09 -16.13
C VAL A 290 12.80 -26.47 -16.45
N SER A 291 14.03 -26.55 -16.96
CA SER A 291 14.68 -27.83 -17.29
C SER A 291 15.07 -28.59 -16.01
N GLY A 292 14.60 -29.84 -15.87
CA GLY A 292 14.49 -30.63 -14.62
C GLY A 292 15.73 -30.90 -13.74
N ASN A 293 16.88 -30.23 -13.96
CA ASN A 293 17.96 -30.05 -12.97
C ASN A 293 17.88 -28.66 -12.30
N GLY A 294 16.69 -28.05 -12.29
CA GLY A 294 16.44 -26.62 -12.16
C GLY A 294 17.13 -25.95 -10.96
N ILE A 295 17.65 -24.75 -11.21
CA ILE A 295 18.15 -23.87 -10.15
C ILE A 295 17.04 -23.59 -9.13
N SER A 296 17.40 -23.35 -7.86
CA SER A 296 16.41 -22.99 -6.84
C SER A 296 15.70 -21.69 -7.21
N LYS A 297 14.48 -21.47 -6.70
CA LYS A 297 13.74 -20.22 -6.95
C LYS A 297 14.51 -18.99 -6.51
N GLU A 298 15.24 -19.07 -5.40
CA GLU A 298 16.11 -18.00 -4.91
C GLU A 298 17.27 -17.71 -5.87
N GLU A 299 17.92 -18.75 -6.41
CA GLU A 299 18.97 -18.62 -7.41
C GLU A 299 18.43 -18.03 -8.71
N TYR A 300 17.27 -18.50 -9.18
CA TYR A 300 16.57 -17.96 -10.35
C TYR A 300 16.25 -16.46 -10.18
N TRP A 301 15.67 -16.08 -9.05
CA TRP A 301 15.36 -14.68 -8.74
C TRP A 301 16.62 -13.82 -8.62
N SER A 302 17.69 -14.36 -8.01
CA SER A 302 18.98 -13.68 -7.90
C SER A 302 19.58 -13.39 -9.27
N ARG A 303 19.57 -14.37 -10.19
CA ARG A 303 20.06 -14.19 -11.56
C ARG A 303 19.25 -13.18 -12.34
N MET A 304 17.92 -13.18 -12.22
CA MET A 304 17.09 -12.16 -12.87
C MET A 304 17.45 -10.75 -12.40
N VAL A 305 17.65 -10.57 -11.09
CA VAL A 305 18.07 -9.27 -10.52
C VAL A 305 19.44 -8.85 -11.06
N GLU A 306 20.43 -9.75 -11.11
CA GLU A 306 21.75 -9.47 -11.68
C GLU A 306 21.68 -9.08 -13.16
N ILE A 307 20.88 -9.80 -13.97
CA ILE A 307 20.64 -9.47 -15.37
C ILE A 307 20.04 -8.07 -15.50
N SER A 308 19.00 -7.76 -14.71
CA SER A 308 18.36 -6.44 -14.73
C SER A 308 19.31 -5.30 -14.34
N MET A 309 20.20 -5.53 -13.36
CA MET A 309 21.23 -4.55 -12.99
C MET A 309 22.14 -4.23 -14.17
N VAL A 310 22.70 -5.25 -14.83
CA VAL A 310 23.63 -5.08 -15.96
C VAL A 310 22.96 -4.40 -17.15
N GLU A 311 21.75 -4.83 -17.52
CA GLU A 311 21.04 -4.24 -18.66
C GLU A 311 20.60 -2.80 -18.37
N MET A 312 20.25 -2.47 -17.12
CA MET A 312 19.89 -1.10 -16.77
C MET A 312 21.09 -0.15 -16.74
N GLU A 313 22.29 -0.64 -16.38
CA GLU A 313 23.51 0.17 -16.48
C GLU A 313 23.82 0.56 -17.93
N LYS A 314 23.69 -0.38 -18.86
CA LYS A 314 23.84 -0.10 -20.31
C LYS A 314 22.80 0.92 -20.78
N LEU A 315 21.52 0.69 -20.44
CA LEU A 315 20.44 1.60 -20.82
C LEU A 315 20.64 3.01 -20.25
N ARG A 316 21.08 3.14 -19.00
CA ARG A 316 21.40 4.41 -18.37
C ARG A 316 22.44 5.19 -19.19
N ASP A 317 23.50 4.52 -19.63
CA ASP A 317 24.57 5.16 -20.38
C ASP A 317 24.06 5.62 -21.76
N GLU A 318 23.27 4.78 -22.45
CA GLU A 318 22.61 5.16 -23.70
C GLU A 318 21.64 6.34 -23.53
N VAL A 319 20.84 6.37 -22.46
CA VAL A 319 19.94 7.48 -22.13
C VAL A 319 20.73 8.76 -21.88
N ASN A 320 21.87 8.67 -21.18
CA ASN A 320 22.71 9.84 -20.89
C ASN A 320 23.39 10.39 -22.14
N ASP A 321 23.82 9.52 -23.06
CA ASP A 321 24.36 9.94 -24.36
C ASP A 321 23.26 10.61 -25.20
N PHE A 322 22.07 10.01 -25.27
CA PHE A 322 20.91 10.58 -25.94
C PHE A 322 20.51 11.96 -25.37
N LEU A 323 20.44 12.11 -24.04
CA LEU A 323 20.14 13.39 -23.40
C LEU A 323 21.20 14.45 -23.68
N LYS A 324 22.48 14.05 -23.74
CA LYS A 324 23.59 14.95 -24.05
C LYS A 324 23.54 15.42 -25.50
N GLU A 325 23.15 14.55 -26.43
CA GLU A 325 22.93 14.89 -27.84
C GLU A 325 21.74 15.84 -28.01
N ASP A 326 20.59 15.55 -27.40
CA ASP A 326 19.38 16.39 -27.45
C ASP A 326 19.63 17.78 -26.85
N ASN A 327 20.22 17.82 -25.65
CA ASN A 327 20.38 19.07 -24.90
C ASN A 327 21.69 19.80 -25.22
N GLY A 328 22.63 19.18 -25.93
CA GLY A 328 23.97 19.74 -26.19
C GLY A 328 24.80 20.00 -24.93
N SER A 329 24.49 19.39 -23.79
CA SER A 329 25.24 19.54 -22.53
C SER A 329 25.12 18.30 -21.64
N PRO A 330 26.11 18.01 -20.77
CA PRO A 330 26.12 16.81 -19.92
C PRO A 330 25.46 17.01 -18.54
N TYR A 331 24.85 18.17 -18.26
CA TYR A 331 24.31 18.47 -16.92
C TYR A 331 23.08 17.61 -16.60
N LEU A 332 22.19 17.42 -17.57
CA LEU A 332 21.02 16.58 -17.42
C LEU A 332 21.41 15.12 -17.67
N LYS A 333 21.29 14.29 -16.63
CA LYS A 333 21.63 12.88 -16.68
C LYS A 333 20.79 12.07 -15.68
N MET A 334 20.61 10.80 -15.98
CA MET A 334 19.97 9.83 -15.11
C MET A 334 20.99 8.91 -14.44
N ALA A 335 20.61 8.43 -13.26
CA ALA A 335 21.35 7.49 -12.45
C ALA A 335 20.48 6.28 -12.16
N TYR A 336 21.11 5.11 -12.14
CA TYR A 336 20.51 3.89 -11.61
C TYR A 336 20.37 4.03 -10.07
N GLU A 337 19.18 3.74 -9.52
CA GLU A 337 18.93 3.76 -8.08
C GLU A 337 18.95 2.35 -7.48
N GLU A 338 17.90 1.57 -7.77
CA GLU A 338 17.73 0.22 -7.26
C GLU A 338 16.90 -0.68 -8.19
N VAL A 339 17.07 -1.98 -8.06
CA VAL A 339 16.08 -2.98 -8.51
C VAL A 339 15.13 -3.30 -7.35
N LEU A 340 13.83 -3.19 -7.56
CA LEU A 340 12.79 -3.66 -6.65
C LEU A 340 12.25 -5.01 -7.14
N PHE A 341 12.45 -6.07 -6.35
CA PHE A 341 11.93 -7.39 -6.70
C PHE A 341 11.76 -8.34 -5.49
N PRO A 342 10.55 -8.89 -5.23
CA PRO A 342 9.27 -8.52 -5.82
C PRO A 342 8.86 -7.09 -5.42
N VAL A 343 7.88 -6.53 -6.12
CA VAL A 343 7.39 -5.17 -5.89
C VAL A 343 5.88 -5.08 -6.06
N VAL A 344 5.24 -4.18 -5.32
CA VAL A 344 3.80 -3.90 -5.40
C VAL A 344 3.57 -2.41 -5.59
N PHE A 345 2.83 -2.06 -6.63
CA PHE A 345 2.32 -0.71 -6.84
C PHE A 345 0.83 -0.65 -6.45
N THR A 346 0.46 0.27 -5.57
CA THR A 346 -0.94 0.44 -5.09
C THR A 346 -1.57 1.76 -5.56
N GLY A 347 -0.79 2.64 -6.17
CA GLY A 347 -1.23 3.94 -6.68
C GLY A 347 -0.06 4.91 -6.85
N LYS A 348 -0.34 6.10 -7.39
CA LYS A 348 0.66 7.16 -7.59
C LYS A 348 1.35 7.46 -6.25
N LYS A 349 2.68 7.43 -6.25
CA LYS A 349 3.55 7.63 -5.07
C LYS A 349 3.32 6.62 -3.95
N LYS A 350 2.72 5.45 -4.24
CA LYS A 350 2.36 4.43 -3.24
C LYS A 350 2.80 3.03 -3.69
N TYR A 351 3.97 2.61 -3.25
CA TYR A 351 4.53 1.30 -3.61
C TYR A 351 5.48 0.78 -2.53
N TYR A 352 5.73 -0.52 -2.58
CA TYR A 352 6.70 -1.18 -1.71
C TYR A 352 7.31 -2.40 -2.40
N GLY A 353 8.53 -2.77 -2.01
CA GLY A 353 9.23 -3.91 -2.58
C GLY A 353 10.50 -4.25 -1.81
N ILE A 354 11.18 -5.31 -2.21
CA ILE A 354 12.52 -5.63 -1.69
C ILE A 354 13.57 -4.91 -2.57
N PRO A 355 14.39 -4.02 -2.00
CA PRO A 355 15.40 -3.30 -2.76
C PRO A 355 16.68 -4.12 -2.93
N HIS A 356 17.24 -4.09 -4.13
CA HIS A 356 18.55 -4.62 -4.48
C HIS A 356 19.36 -3.49 -5.11
N GLU A 357 20.41 -3.05 -4.41
CA GLU A 357 21.21 -1.89 -4.81
C GLU A 357 22.45 -2.34 -5.59
N SER A 358 23.33 -3.11 -4.93
CA SER A 358 24.61 -3.56 -5.49
C SER A 358 24.72 -5.08 -5.70
N LYS A 359 23.77 -5.84 -5.15
CA LYS A 359 23.65 -7.29 -5.30
C LYS A 359 22.23 -7.75 -4.95
N PRO A 360 21.79 -8.92 -5.44
CA PRO A 360 20.58 -9.56 -4.94
C PRO A 360 20.66 -9.76 -3.43
N ASN A 361 19.58 -9.41 -2.74
CA ASN A 361 19.44 -9.57 -1.29
C ASN A 361 17.97 -9.58 -0.91
N PHE A 362 17.38 -10.78 -0.85
CA PHE A 362 15.97 -10.99 -0.48
C PHE A 362 15.69 -10.83 1.02
N ASN A 363 16.73 -10.62 1.83
CA ASN A 363 16.61 -10.41 3.29
C ASN A 363 16.68 -8.92 3.67
N LYS A 364 16.73 -8.00 2.71
CA LYS A 364 16.69 -6.56 3.00
C LYS A 364 15.33 -6.13 3.55
N LYS A 365 15.36 -5.12 4.41
CA LYS A 365 14.16 -4.43 4.89
C LYS A 365 13.37 -3.87 3.71
N LEU A 366 12.05 -4.01 3.77
CA LEU A 366 11.14 -3.49 2.76
C LEU A 366 11.37 -2.00 2.49
N PHE A 367 11.48 -1.68 1.21
CA PHE A 367 11.41 -0.32 0.71
C PHE A 367 9.95 0.07 0.60
N ILE A 368 9.55 1.19 1.22
CA ILE A 368 8.13 1.59 1.31
C ILE A 368 8.01 3.08 1.00
N ARG A 369 7.19 3.42 0.00
CA ARG A 369 6.96 4.78 -0.46
C ARG A 369 5.49 5.11 -0.41
N GLY A 370 5.13 6.13 0.36
CA GLY A 370 3.80 6.76 0.44
C GLY A 370 2.60 5.90 0.89
N VAL A 371 2.77 4.58 1.04
CA VAL A 371 1.74 3.69 1.60
C VAL A 371 1.35 4.16 3.00
N GLU A 372 0.07 4.05 3.34
CA GLU A 372 -0.51 4.69 4.53
C GLU A 372 0.18 4.29 5.84
N ILE A 373 0.80 3.11 5.91
CA ILE A 373 1.48 2.60 7.11
C ILE A 373 2.69 3.43 7.56
N VAL A 374 3.41 4.07 6.63
CA VAL A 374 4.58 4.91 6.95
C VAL A 374 4.17 6.32 7.36
N LYS A 375 2.89 6.68 7.20
CA LYS A 375 2.38 7.97 7.64
C LYS A 375 2.38 8.04 9.17
N ARG A 376 2.70 9.23 9.70
CA ARG A 376 2.64 9.52 11.13
C ARG A 376 1.17 9.56 11.59
N GLY A 377 0.90 9.20 12.85
CA GLY A 377 -0.44 9.20 13.43
C GLY A 377 -1.29 7.95 13.16
N GLN A 378 -0.77 6.96 12.43
CA GLN A 378 -1.41 5.64 12.36
C GLN A 378 -1.18 4.85 13.63
N SER A 379 -2.18 4.03 14.00
CA SER A 379 -2.07 3.16 15.17
C SER A 379 -1.12 2.00 14.89
N LYS A 380 -0.59 1.40 15.96
CA LYS A 380 0.31 0.25 15.85
C LYS A 380 -0.39 -0.93 15.16
N HIS A 381 -1.64 -1.23 15.55
CA HIS A 381 -2.47 -2.25 14.92
C HIS A 381 -2.63 -2.04 13.41
N PHE A 382 -2.92 -0.81 12.97
CA PHE A 382 -3.03 -0.49 11.54
C PHE A 382 -1.73 -0.78 10.78
N ARG A 383 -0.58 -0.48 11.41
CA ARG A 383 0.74 -0.75 10.82
C ARG A 383 1.06 -2.24 10.79
N GLU A 384 0.70 -2.99 11.83
CA GLU A 384 0.91 -4.43 11.91
C GLU A 384 0.12 -5.17 10.82
N VAL A 385 -1.16 -4.86 10.67
CA VAL A 385 -2.00 -5.43 9.60
C VAL A 385 -1.40 -5.15 8.22
N GLY A 386 -1.03 -3.90 7.95
CA GLY A 386 -0.42 -3.54 6.67
C GLY A 386 0.94 -4.17 6.43
N LYS A 387 1.81 -4.22 7.45
CA LYS A 387 3.11 -4.90 7.37
C LYS A 387 2.94 -6.38 7.07
N LYS A 388 1.97 -7.05 7.71
CA LYS A 388 1.71 -8.46 7.47
C LYS A 388 1.34 -8.74 6.01
N VAL A 389 0.45 -7.94 5.42
CA VAL A 389 0.12 -8.05 3.98
C VAL A 389 1.36 -7.84 3.12
N MET A 390 2.20 -6.86 3.45
CA MET A 390 3.42 -6.57 2.70
C MET A 390 4.47 -7.68 2.84
N GLU A 391 4.71 -8.20 4.04
CA GLU A 391 5.71 -9.24 4.29
C GLU A 391 5.29 -10.54 3.61
N GLU A 392 4.02 -10.94 3.74
CA GLU A 392 3.49 -12.15 3.10
C GLU A 392 3.54 -12.09 1.57
N SER A 393 3.33 -10.91 0.95
CA SER A 393 3.39 -10.76 -0.50
C SER A 393 4.80 -10.80 -1.07
N MET A 394 5.82 -10.58 -0.23
CA MET A 394 7.23 -10.48 -0.61
C MET A 394 7.99 -11.81 -0.40
N ARG A 395 7.34 -12.84 0.16
CA ARG A 395 7.99 -14.13 0.41
C ARG A 395 8.36 -14.85 -0.89
N LEU A 396 9.52 -15.51 -0.89
CA LEU A 396 9.97 -16.36 -2.00
C LEU A 396 9.00 -17.51 -2.29
N ASP A 397 8.38 -18.11 -1.28
CA ASP A 397 7.43 -19.21 -1.40
C ASP A 397 5.99 -18.74 -1.72
N ASN A 398 5.75 -17.44 -1.85
CA ASN A 398 4.41 -16.94 -2.11
C ASN A 398 3.91 -17.35 -3.51
N THR A 399 2.79 -18.07 -3.52
CA THR A 399 2.01 -18.45 -4.71
C THR A 399 0.65 -17.78 -4.77
N ARG A 400 0.26 -17.04 -3.73
CA ARG A 400 -1.04 -16.38 -3.59
C ARG A 400 -1.02 -15.02 -4.28
N THR A 401 -2.19 -14.61 -4.79
CA THR A 401 -2.42 -13.23 -5.23
C THR A 401 -2.45 -12.29 -4.03
N LEU A 402 -2.15 -11.01 -4.27
CA LEU A 402 -2.23 -9.98 -3.22
C LEU A 402 -3.64 -9.89 -2.62
N HIS A 403 -4.68 -10.11 -3.43
CA HIS A 403 -6.07 -10.21 -2.97
C HIS A 403 -6.28 -11.33 -1.94
N ARG A 404 -5.82 -12.55 -2.23
CA ARG A 404 -5.93 -13.68 -1.29
C ARG A 404 -5.15 -13.46 0.01
N ILE A 405 -3.98 -12.83 -0.07
CA ILE A 405 -3.21 -12.45 1.12
C ILE A 405 -4.02 -11.48 1.99
N VAL A 406 -4.68 -10.49 1.38
CA VAL A 406 -5.52 -9.54 2.11
C VAL A 406 -6.71 -10.25 2.78
N GLU A 407 -7.34 -11.21 2.11
CA GLU A 407 -8.40 -12.04 2.70
C GLU A 407 -7.92 -12.80 3.94
N ASP A 408 -6.80 -13.51 3.82
CA ASP A 408 -6.22 -14.32 4.91
C ASP A 408 -5.87 -13.43 6.12
N VAL A 409 -5.18 -12.31 5.87
CA VAL A 409 -4.79 -11.36 6.94
C VAL A 409 -6.02 -10.73 7.58
N LEU A 410 -7.05 -10.37 6.81
CA LEU A 410 -8.30 -9.82 7.36
C LEU A 410 -9.02 -10.85 8.24
N LYS A 411 -9.08 -12.11 7.80
CA LYS A 411 -9.72 -13.19 8.56
C LYS A 411 -9.03 -13.39 9.91
N GLU A 412 -7.71 -13.44 9.93
CA GLU A 412 -6.94 -13.52 11.17
C GLU A 412 -7.15 -12.28 12.06
N THR A 413 -7.03 -11.08 11.48
CA THR A 413 -7.22 -9.80 12.19
C THR A 413 -8.59 -9.72 12.88
N ILE A 414 -9.64 -10.24 12.24
CA ILE A 414 -11.00 -10.26 12.80
C ILE A 414 -11.14 -11.26 13.93
N ASN A 415 -10.53 -12.44 13.81
CA ASN A 415 -10.58 -13.43 14.88
C ASN A 415 -9.91 -12.89 16.16
N ASP A 416 -8.85 -12.10 15.99
CA ASP A 416 -8.08 -11.53 17.10
C ASP A 416 -8.61 -10.17 17.58
N ILE A 417 -9.71 -9.66 17.00
CA ILE A 417 -10.20 -8.30 17.26
C ILE A 417 -10.60 -8.07 18.72
N SER A 418 -10.94 -9.15 19.44
CA SER A 418 -11.25 -9.12 20.88
C SER A 418 -10.03 -8.91 21.77
N GLN A 419 -8.82 -9.11 21.24
CA GLN A 419 -7.53 -9.02 21.94
C GLN A 419 -6.78 -7.72 21.65
N ILE A 420 -7.43 -6.72 21.06
CA ILE A 420 -6.77 -5.46 20.71
C ILE A 420 -6.26 -4.75 21.98
N ASP A 421 -4.93 -4.72 22.12
CA ASP A 421 -4.24 -3.97 23.17
C ASP A 421 -4.52 -2.47 23.03
N LEU A 422 -4.75 -1.80 24.17
CA LEU A 422 -4.89 -0.35 24.27
C LEU A 422 -3.70 0.39 23.64
N ASN A 423 -2.47 -0.11 23.84
CA ASN A 423 -1.30 0.52 23.21
C ASN A 423 -1.28 0.29 21.69
N GLY A 424 -1.94 -0.77 21.21
CA GLY A 424 -2.14 -1.09 19.81
C GLY A 424 -2.93 -0.02 19.04
N VAL A 425 -3.81 0.72 19.73
CA VAL A 425 -4.77 1.68 19.11
C VAL A 425 -4.43 3.16 19.32
N ILE A 426 -3.34 3.46 20.04
CA ILE A 426 -2.90 4.85 20.24
C ILE A 426 -2.56 5.50 18.89
N LYS A 427 -3.08 6.71 18.68
CA LYS A 427 -2.79 7.57 17.53
C LYS A 427 -2.15 8.86 18.03
N THR A 428 -1.48 9.58 17.12
CA THR A 428 -0.88 10.88 17.42
C THR A 428 -1.43 11.96 16.51
N ALA A 429 -1.70 13.15 17.04
CA ALA A 429 -2.05 14.34 16.28
C ALA A 429 -1.14 15.52 16.65
N VAL A 430 -1.14 16.56 15.82
CA VAL A 430 -0.42 17.82 16.11
C VAL A 430 -1.44 18.93 16.20
N TRP A 431 -1.37 19.74 17.25
CA TRP A 431 -2.22 20.92 17.37
C TRP A 431 -1.68 22.05 16.50
N LYS A 432 -2.48 22.56 15.56
CA LYS A 432 -2.14 23.71 14.71
C LYS A 432 -3.37 24.60 14.60
N PRO A 433 -3.43 25.74 15.33
CA PRO A 433 -4.58 26.63 15.33
C PRO A 433 -4.98 27.10 13.93
N ASP A 434 -3.98 27.41 13.10
CA ASP A 434 -4.19 27.98 11.75
C ASP A 434 -4.64 26.94 10.71
N LYS A 435 -4.71 25.65 11.08
CA LYS A 435 -5.19 24.59 10.18
C LYS A 435 -6.61 24.19 10.54
N ASN A 436 -7.47 24.07 9.52
CA ASN A 436 -8.86 23.62 9.65
C ASN A 436 -8.98 22.10 9.90
N ASN A 437 -8.32 21.58 10.93
CA ASN A 437 -8.51 20.20 11.38
C ASN A 437 -9.67 20.15 12.37
N LYS A 438 -10.90 20.05 11.85
CA LYS A 438 -12.14 20.03 12.63
C LYS A 438 -12.15 19.01 13.77
N SER A 439 -11.50 17.85 13.60
CA SER A 439 -11.46 16.81 14.64
C SER A 439 -10.58 17.21 15.83
N VAL A 440 -9.37 17.69 15.55
CA VAL A 440 -8.43 18.15 16.59
C VAL A 440 -8.96 19.43 17.24
N GLN A 441 -9.48 20.39 16.46
CA GLN A 441 -10.08 21.61 17.01
C GLN A 441 -11.20 21.31 18.01
N ARG A 442 -12.12 20.39 17.66
CA ARG A 442 -13.19 19.94 18.56
C ARG A 442 -12.66 19.27 19.82
N PHE A 443 -11.66 18.38 19.68
CA PHE A 443 -11.01 17.74 20.81
C PHE A 443 -10.40 18.78 21.76
N ILE A 444 -9.60 19.71 21.24
CA ILE A 444 -8.93 20.76 22.03
C ILE A 444 -9.95 21.68 22.70
N SER A 445 -11.01 22.08 22.00
CA SER A 445 -12.10 22.88 22.59
C SER A 445 -12.72 22.15 23.79
N ARG A 446 -13.01 20.85 23.65
CA ARG A 446 -13.56 20.05 24.75
C ARG A 446 -12.57 19.88 25.90
N MET A 447 -11.28 19.73 25.62
CA MET A 447 -10.25 19.66 26.67
C MET A 447 -10.17 20.97 27.45
N ARG A 448 -10.21 22.13 26.76
CA ARG A 448 -10.27 23.45 27.39
C ARG A 448 -11.50 23.62 28.28
N ASP A 449 -12.69 23.25 27.78
CA ASP A 449 -13.91 23.33 28.59
C ASP A 449 -13.86 22.45 29.85
N ARG A 450 -13.30 21.24 29.74
CA ARG A 450 -13.10 20.34 30.88
C ARG A 450 -12.06 20.88 31.86
N HIS A 451 -10.98 21.46 31.37
CA HIS A 451 -9.95 22.08 32.19
C HIS A 451 -10.54 23.22 33.03
N THR A 452 -11.25 24.16 32.41
CA THR A 452 -11.92 25.28 33.09
C THR A 452 -12.89 24.83 34.18
N ARG A 453 -13.69 23.78 33.91
CA ARG A 453 -14.61 23.21 34.91
C ARG A 453 -13.87 22.57 36.09
N LYS A 454 -12.80 21.82 35.83
CA LYS A 454 -11.99 21.19 36.89
C LYS A 454 -11.24 22.23 37.72
N GLU A 455 -10.73 23.31 37.12
CA GLU A 455 -10.12 24.41 37.86
C GLU A 455 -11.12 25.08 38.80
N ALA A 456 -12.35 25.30 38.34
CA ALA A 456 -13.42 25.86 39.18
C ALA A 456 -13.76 24.92 40.36
N ASP A 457 -13.84 23.59 40.13
CA ASP A 457 -14.10 22.62 41.18
C ASP A 457 -12.91 22.49 42.16
N ALA A 458 -11.68 22.47 41.67
CA ALA A 458 -10.47 22.46 42.48
C ALA A 458 -10.43 23.66 43.44
N LYS A 459 -10.69 24.87 42.93
CA LYS A 459 -10.83 26.09 43.76
C LYS A 459 -11.92 25.93 44.83
N ARG A 460 -13.05 25.32 44.49
CA ARG A 460 -14.16 25.05 45.42
C ARG A 460 -13.78 24.04 46.50
N ARG A 461 -13.02 22.98 46.17
CA ARG A 461 -12.56 21.95 47.12
C ARG A 461 -11.52 22.50 48.08
N ILE A 462 -10.57 23.28 47.59
CA ILE A 462 -9.56 23.97 48.42
C ILE A 462 -10.24 24.87 49.44
N LYS A 463 -11.25 25.66 49.02
CA LYS A 463 -12.04 26.50 49.94
C LYS A 463 -12.77 25.69 51.03
N LYS A 464 -13.01 24.40 50.81
CA LYS A 464 -13.63 23.47 51.76
C LYS A 464 -12.62 22.61 52.55
N GLY A 465 -11.31 22.87 52.42
CA GLY A 465 -10.26 22.08 53.07
C GLY A 465 -10.06 20.67 52.49
N LEU A 466 -10.56 20.41 51.29
CA LEU A 466 -10.44 19.12 50.60
C LEU A 466 -9.31 19.16 49.58
N THR A 467 -8.62 18.03 49.39
CA THR A 467 -7.60 17.87 48.34
C THR A 467 -8.25 17.89 46.94
N PRO A 468 -7.69 18.66 45.98
CA PRO A 468 -8.10 18.60 44.58
C PRO A 468 -7.79 17.25 43.96
N GLU A 469 -8.61 16.84 42.99
CA GLU A 469 -8.27 15.69 42.15
C GLU A 469 -7.19 16.06 41.12
N PRO A 470 -6.31 15.12 40.73
CA PRO A 470 -5.33 15.36 39.68
C PRO A 470 -5.97 15.77 38.36
N TYR A 471 -5.37 16.78 37.71
CA TYR A 471 -5.73 17.13 36.33
C TYR A 471 -5.36 15.98 35.40
N LEU A 472 -6.31 15.58 34.57
CA LEU A 472 -6.20 14.44 33.63
C LEU A 472 -6.20 14.90 32.17
N TYR A 473 -6.33 16.20 31.95
CA TYR A 473 -6.53 16.81 30.64
C TYR A 473 -5.58 17.98 30.49
N GLU A 474 -4.39 17.71 29.97
CA GLU A 474 -3.45 18.75 29.57
C GLU A 474 -3.84 19.30 28.20
N ILE A 475 -3.63 20.60 27.98
CA ILE A 475 -3.92 21.24 26.71
C ILE A 475 -2.58 21.35 25.95
N PRO A 476 -2.42 20.69 24.79
CA PRO A 476 -1.18 20.77 24.03
C PRO A 476 -0.98 22.17 23.45
N GLU A 477 0.28 22.59 23.40
CA GLU A 477 0.70 23.87 22.83
C GLU A 477 0.60 23.88 21.29
N PRO A 478 0.45 25.04 20.64
CA PRO A 478 0.51 25.14 19.19
C PRO A 478 1.82 24.56 18.63
N GLY A 479 1.71 23.55 17.78
CA GLY A 479 2.84 22.79 17.22
C GLY A 479 3.18 21.51 17.98
N GLU A 480 2.66 21.33 19.19
CA GLU A 480 2.88 20.15 20.02
C GLU A 480 2.13 18.93 19.49
N ARG A 481 2.76 17.77 19.66
CA ARG A 481 2.19 16.47 19.33
C ARG A 481 1.62 15.84 20.59
N PHE A 482 0.38 15.36 20.49
CA PHE A 482 -0.28 14.65 21.57
C PHE A 482 -0.81 13.29 21.11
N GLU A 483 -1.00 12.39 22.07
CA GLU A 483 -1.55 11.05 21.86
C GLU A 483 -3.05 11.01 22.13
N TYR A 484 -3.79 10.16 21.41
CA TYR A 484 -5.21 9.97 21.63
C TYR A 484 -5.68 8.57 21.20
N ILE A 485 -6.81 8.15 21.76
CA ILE A 485 -7.57 6.95 21.40
C ILE A 485 -8.99 7.39 21.02
N VAL A 486 -9.62 6.69 20.07
CA VAL A 486 -11.04 6.92 19.76
C VAL A 486 -11.88 5.92 20.55
N VAL A 487 -12.75 6.43 21.43
CA VAL A 487 -13.58 5.62 22.34
C VAL A 487 -15.03 5.56 21.89
N GLU A 488 -15.74 4.53 22.36
CA GLU A 488 -17.19 4.45 22.30
C GLU A 488 -17.81 5.59 23.12
N ASN A 489 -19.06 5.90 22.81
CA ASN A 489 -19.75 6.99 23.47
C ASN A 489 -20.41 6.53 24.78
N ASP A 490 -20.39 7.39 25.78
CA ASP A 490 -21.11 7.20 27.06
C ASP A 490 -22.58 7.68 26.99
N SER A 491 -22.99 8.42 25.93
CA SER A 491 -24.33 9.03 25.83
C SER A 491 -25.28 8.37 24.82
N THR A 492 -26.57 8.32 25.18
CA THR A 492 -27.67 7.63 24.47
C THR A 492 -28.11 8.29 23.15
N CYS A 493 -27.52 9.43 22.75
CA CYS A 493 -27.88 10.14 21.51
C CYS A 493 -26.87 9.82 20.40
N ALA A 494 -27.09 8.71 19.67
CA ALA A 494 -26.11 8.11 18.76
C ALA A 494 -26.00 8.74 17.35
N SER A 495 -26.85 9.70 16.97
CA SER A 495 -26.85 10.27 15.60
C SER A 495 -26.09 11.60 15.52
N GLY A 496 -25.01 11.65 14.72
CA GLY A 496 -24.39 12.91 14.24
C GLY A 496 -23.04 13.31 14.86
N GLN A 497 -22.48 12.53 15.78
CA GLN A 497 -21.20 12.88 16.45
C GLN A 497 -19.98 12.74 15.54
N ARG A 498 -18.99 13.63 15.72
CA ARG A 498 -17.75 13.68 14.93
C ARG A 498 -16.60 13.01 15.70
N VAL A 499 -15.54 12.65 14.98
CA VAL A 499 -14.38 11.94 15.57
C VAL A 499 -13.77 12.69 16.76
N GLY A 500 -13.68 14.02 16.70
CA GLY A 500 -13.11 14.84 17.78
C GLY A 500 -13.87 14.73 19.12
N ASP A 501 -15.15 14.42 19.07
CA ASP A 501 -16.00 14.24 20.26
C ASP A 501 -15.66 12.93 20.98
N LYS A 502 -15.17 11.94 20.23
CA LYS A 502 -14.80 10.58 20.67
C LYS A 502 -13.31 10.40 20.97
N MET A 503 -12.46 11.39 20.67
CA MET A 503 -11.03 11.31 20.99
C MET A 503 -10.82 11.39 22.50
N GLU A 504 -9.91 10.64 23.08
CA GLU A 504 -9.60 10.72 24.52
C GLU A 504 -8.13 10.42 24.76
N TYR A 505 -7.54 11.00 25.81
CA TYR A 505 -6.14 10.71 26.15
C TYR A 505 -5.96 9.26 26.60
N PRO A 506 -4.88 8.55 26.21
CA PRO A 506 -4.67 7.16 26.59
C PRO A 506 -4.75 6.90 28.10
N GLU A 507 -4.18 7.80 28.91
CA GLU A 507 -4.23 7.69 30.37
C GLU A 507 -5.65 7.80 30.93
N VAL A 508 -6.49 8.66 30.34
CA VAL A 508 -7.89 8.82 30.71
C VAL A 508 -8.67 7.55 30.37
N VAL A 509 -8.41 6.96 29.20
CA VAL A 509 -9.03 5.69 28.80
C VAL A 509 -8.66 4.58 29.78
N ARG A 510 -7.38 4.46 30.16
CA ARG A 510 -6.91 3.48 31.15
C ARG A 510 -7.54 3.68 32.52
N ARG A 511 -7.56 4.92 33.03
CA ARG A 511 -8.06 5.22 34.39
C ARG A 511 -9.57 5.07 34.50
N LEU A 512 -10.32 5.45 33.46
CA LEU A 512 -11.79 5.43 33.47
C LEU A 512 -12.39 4.17 32.84
N GLY A 513 -11.57 3.25 32.33
CA GLY A 513 -12.04 2.02 31.70
C GLY A 513 -12.92 2.23 30.47
N LYS A 514 -12.65 3.28 29.67
CA LYS A 514 -13.47 3.60 28.50
C LYS A 514 -13.32 2.54 27.41
N LYS A 515 -14.44 2.16 26.79
CA LYS A 515 -14.45 1.20 25.67
C LYS A 515 -13.91 1.84 24.39
N ILE A 516 -13.14 1.08 23.62
CA ILE A 516 -12.54 1.54 22.35
C ILE A 516 -13.58 1.43 21.23
N ASP A 517 -13.68 2.43 20.35
CA ASP A 517 -14.55 2.36 19.16
C ASP A 517 -13.92 1.46 18.08
N ILE A 518 -14.12 0.15 18.20
CA ILE A 518 -13.54 -0.85 17.28
C ILE A 518 -13.96 -0.58 15.83
N SER A 519 -15.19 -0.10 15.61
CA SER A 519 -15.72 0.22 14.28
C SER A 519 -14.92 1.32 13.58
N TYR A 520 -14.48 2.35 14.33
CA TYR A 520 -13.59 3.38 13.80
C TYR A 520 -12.26 2.81 13.32
N TYR A 521 -11.60 1.95 14.11
CA TYR A 521 -10.31 1.36 13.73
C TYR A 521 -10.45 0.37 12.56
N LEU A 522 -11.49 -0.48 12.57
CA LEU A 522 -11.82 -1.35 11.44
C LEU A 522 -12.02 -0.57 10.14
N LYS A 523 -12.72 0.58 10.18
CA LYS A 523 -12.88 1.43 9.00
C LYS A 523 -11.54 1.89 8.42
N THR A 524 -10.55 2.17 9.25
CA THR A 524 -9.21 2.55 8.76
C THR A 524 -8.52 1.35 8.10
N VAL A 525 -8.57 0.16 8.71
CA VAL A 525 -8.04 -1.09 8.14
C VAL A 525 -8.71 -1.43 6.81
N VAL A 526 -10.03 -1.26 6.70
CA VAL A 526 -10.78 -1.43 5.43
C VAL A 526 -10.18 -0.60 4.30
N GLY A 527 -9.90 0.69 4.56
CA GLY A 527 -9.31 1.58 3.56
C GLY A 527 -7.91 1.14 3.12
N LEU A 528 -7.10 0.63 4.06
CA LEU A 528 -5.78 0.08 3.78
C LEU A 528 -5.86 -1.22 2.95
N CYS A 529 -6.68 -2.18 3.36
CA CYS A 529 -6.87 -3.43 2.64
C CYS A 529 -7.43 -3.20 1.23
N ALA A 530 -8.41 -2.29 1.10
CA ALA A 530 -8.93 -1.89 -0.20
C ALA A 530 -7.85 -1.31 -1.11
N ARG A 531 -6.88 -0.56 -0.57
CA ARG A 531 -5.76 -0.01 -1.34
C ARG A 531 -4.86 -1.10 -1.93
N PHE A 532 -4.72 -2.24 -1.26
CA PHE A 532 -3.94 -3.36 -1.78
C PHE A 532 -4.65 -4.13 -2.89
N ILE A 533 -5.99 -4.15 -2.92
CA ILE A 533 -6.76 -4.97 -3.87
C ILE A 533 -7.44 -4.18 -4.98
N ASN A 534 -7.48 -2.84 -4.90
CA ASN A 534 -8.19 -2.00 -5.87
C ASN A 534 -7.63 -2.03 -7.30
N TYR A 535 -6.58 -2.83 -7.55
CA TYR A 535 -6.03 -3.08 -8.87
C TYR A 535 -6.86 -4.12 -9.64
N ASP A 536 -7.52 -5.05 -8.96
CA ASP A 536 -8.28 -6.12 -9.63
C ASP A 536 -9.37 -5.53 -10.53
N GLU A 537 -9.53 -6.13 -11.71
CA GLU A 537 -10.48 -5.68 -12.74
C GLU A 537 -11.91 -5.60 -12.21
N ILE A 538 -12.28 -6.48 -11.27
CA ILE A 538 -13.61 -6.50 -10.65
C ILE A 538 -13.95 -5.20 -9.90
N TYR A 539 -12.96 -4.39 -9.55
CA TYR A 539 -13.14 -3.11 -8.88
C TYR A 539 -12.95 -1.91 -9.79
N GLN A 540 -12.38 -2.09 -11.00
CA GLN A 540 -12.17 -0.98 -11.93
C GLN A 540 -13.51 -0.47 -12.47
N PRO A 541 -13.75 0.86 -12.47
CA PRO A 541 -14.96 1.42 -13.08
C PRO A 541 -14.89 1.35 -14.61
N SER A 542 -16.04 1.25 -15.27
CA SER A 542 -16.13 1.43 -16.73
C SER A 542 -15.83 2.89 -17.11
N SER A 543 -15.43 3.11 -18.36
CA SER A 543 -15.16 4.46 -18.89
C SER A 543 -16.38 5.38 -18.77
N GLU A 544 -17.59 4.85 -18.96
CA GLU A 544 -18.86 5.60 -18.82
C GLU A 544 -19.02 6.19 -17.41
N ILE A 545 -18.76 5.38 -16.36
CA ILE A 545 -18.88 5.83 -14.96
C ILE A 545 -17.83 6.91 -14.64
N VAL A 546 -16.63 6.80 -15.22
CA VAL A 546 -15.57 7.81 -15.04
C VAL A 546 -15.97 9.12 -15.71
N LEU A 547 -16.51 9.07 -16.92
CA LEU A 547 -17.00 10.26 -17.64
C LEU A 547 -18.18 10.93 -16.92
N GLU A 548 -19.13 10.14 -16.38
CA GLU A 548 -20.24 10.69 -15.60
C GLU A 548 -19.74 11.39 -14.32
N ALA A 549 -18.73 10.82 -13.65
CA ALA A 549 -18.11 11.43 -12.47
C ALA A 549 -17.33 12.70 -12.80
N LEU A 550 -16.68 12.77 -13.95
CA LEU A 550 -16.00 13.97 -14.46
C LEU A 550 -16.98 15.10 -14.70
N LYS A 551 -18.11 14.83 -15.38
CA LYS A 551 -19.15 15.84 -15.64
C LYS A 551 -19.67 16.46 -14.35
N LYS A 552 -20.02 15.63 -13.36
CA LYS A 552 -20.49 16.11 -12.03
C LYS A 552 -19.47 17.00 -11.32
N LEU A 553 -18.16 16.72 -11.45
CA LEU A 553 -17.11 17.55 -10.85
C LEU A 553 -16.93 18.89 -11.55
N LYS A 554 -17.18 18.95 -12.86
CA LYS A 554 -17.18 20.22 -13.60
C LYS A 554 -18.41 21.06 -13.23
N ASP A 555 -19.59 20.42 -13.13
CA ASP A 555 -20.84 21.09 -12.72
C ASP A 555 -20.76 21.64 -11.29
N ASP A 556 -20.11 20.91 -10.35
CA ASP A 556 -19.93 21.35 -8.96
C ASP A 556 -18.88 22.49 -8.80
N ASN A 557 -18.08 22.79 -9.82
CA ASN A 557 -17.04 23.84 -9.82
C ASN A 557 -17.46 25.13 -10.53
N VAL A 558 -18.69 25.20 -11.07
CA VAL A 558 -19.25 26.48 -11.54
C VAL A 558 -19.73 27.23 -10.30
N ASP A 559 -18.94 28.19 -9.84
CA ASP A 559 -19.38 29.15 -8.82
C ASP A 559 -20.54 29.99 -9.40
N GLU A 560 -21.67 30.03 -8.68
CA GLU A 560 -22.90 30.75 -9.04
C GLU A 560 -22.80 32.29 -8.88
N ASP A 561 -21.60 32.87 -8.86
CA ASP A 561 -21.41 34.32 -8.74
C ASP A 561 -20.59 34.87 -9.92
N VAL A 562 -21.25 35.77 -10.67
CA VAL A 562 -20.86 36.48 -11.91
C VAL A 562 -21.26 35.78 -13.20
N VAL A 563 -22.55 35.87 -13.53
CA VAL A 563 -23.03 35.83 -14.92
C VAL A 563 -23.32 37.28 -15.30
N ASP A 564 -22.41 37.92 -16.03
CA ASP A 564 -22.82 38.95 -16.98
C ASP A 564 -23.32 38.19 -18.22
N GLU A 565 -24.63 38.25 -18.45
CA GLU A 565 -25.26 37.81 -19.69
C GLU A 565 -24.80 38.76 -20.80
N ASP A 566 -23.72 38.42 -21.50
CA ASP A 566 -23.43 38.81 -22.89
C ASP A 566 -22.03 38.29 -23.26
N ASP A 567 -21.95 37.02 -23.68
CA ASP A 567 -20.99 36.50 -24.68
C ASP A 567 -21.18 34.98 -24.80
N LEU A 568 -22.24 34.57 -25.53
CA LEU A 568 -22.36 33.22 -26.04
C LEU A 568 -21.54 33.13 -27.33
N ASP A 569 -20.26 32.82 -27.20
CA ASP A 569 -19.46 32.32 -28.32
C ASP A 569 -19.50 30.78 -28.29
N GLU A 570 -20.27 30.20 -29.22
CA GLU A 570 -20.32 28.77 -29.49
C GLU A 570 -18.98 28.33 -30.11
N ASN A 571 -17.98 28.11 -29.27
CA ASN A 571 -16.83 27.28 -29.59
C ASN A 571 -16.58 26.33 -28.41
N GLU A 572 -17.31 25.20 -28.39
CA GLU A 572 -16.84 24.00 -27.68
C GLU A 572 -15.56 23.52 -28.39
N GLU A 573 -14.45 24.22 -28.18
CA GLU A 573 -13.13 23.64 -28.40
C GLU A 573 -13.02 22.45 -27.44
N ASP A 574 -12.73 21.28 -27.98
CA ASP A 574 -12.47 20.04 -27.24
C ASP A 574 -11.44 20.33 -26.12
N GLU A 575 -11.91 20.65 -24.91
CA GLU A 575 -11.05 20.76 -23.74
C GLU A 575 -10.35 19.41 -23.56
N GLU A 576 -9.06 19.38 -23.87
CA GLU A 576 -8.19 18.21 -23.74
C GLU A 576 -8.24 17.78 -22.25
N VAL A 577 -9.05 16.75 -21.97
CA VAL A 577 -9.33 16.32 -20.59
C VAL A 577 -8.02 15.88 -19.95
N ASP A 578 -7.64 16.52 -18.84
CA ASP A 578 -6.41 16.21 -18.10
C ASP A 578 -6.38 14.71 -17.72
N GLU A 579 -5.52 13.93 -18.38
CA GLU A 579 -5.32 12.50 -18.12
C GLU A 579 -5.02 12.21 -16.64
N ASP A 580 -4.38 13.15 -15.94
CA ASP A 580 -4.10 13.03 -14.51
C ASP A 580 -5.38 13.07 -13.68
N GLU A 581 -6.33 13.92 -14.05
CA GLU A 581 -7.64 14.04 -13.41
C GLU A 581 -8.49 12.78 -13.63
N ILE A 582 -8.55 12.28 -14.88
CA ILE A 582 -9.19 11.00 -15.20
C ILE A 582 -8.60 9.88 -14.34
N SER A 583 -7.27 9.81 -14.25
CA SER A 583 -6.55 8.80 -13.48
C SER A 583 -6.87 8.87 -11.97
N LYS A 584 -6.96 10.08 -11.41
CA LYS A 584 -7.32 10.31 -10.00
C LYS A 584 -8.75 9.84 -9.70
N ILE A 585 -9.70 10.17 -10.57
CA ILE A 585 -11.11 9.79 -10.41
C ILE A 585 -11.27 8.28 -10.50
N ARG A 586 -10.63 7.65 -11.50
CA ARG A 586 -10.62 6.19 -11.65
C ARG A 586 -10.06 5.49 -10.40
N ASP A 587 -8.93 5.96 -9.85
CA ASP A 587 -8.36 5.42 -8.60
C ASP A 587 -9.33 5.56 -7.42
N ALA A 588 -9.97 6.72 -7.28
CA ALA A 588 -10.91 6.98 -6.19
C ALA A 588 -12.16 6.10 -6.26
N LEU A 589 -12.70 5.88 -7.47
CA LEU A 589 -13.84 4.99 -7.70
C LEU A 589 -13.48 3.52 -7.43
N ALA A 590 -12.35 3.05 -7.95
CA ALA A 590 -11.86 1.70 -7.70
C ALA A 590 -11.62 1.45 -6.21
N GLN A 591 -11.03 2.42 -5.50
CA GLN A 591 -10.86 2.38 -4.05
C GLN A 591 -12.20 2.24 -3.32
N LYS A 592 -13.23 3.02 -3.69
CA LYS A 592 -14.57 2.93 -3.07
C LYS A 592 -15.22 1.57 -3.32
N SER A 593 -15.08 1.02 -4.53
CA SER A 593 -15.59 -0.31 -4.87
C SER A 593 -14.92 -1.40 -4.02
N ALA A 594 -13.59 -1.39 -3.94
CA ALA A 594 -12.81 -2.29 -3.10
C ALA A 594 -13.17 -2.15 -1.61
N GLU A 595 -13.34 -0.93 -1.08
CA GLU A 595 -13.79 -0.72 0.31
C GLU A 595 -15.17 -1.32 0.58
N LYS A 596 -16.10 -1.20 -0.37
CA LYS A 596 -17.44 -1.81 -0.27
C LYS A 596 -17.32 -3.33 -0.18
N TRP A 597 -16.47 -3.93 -1.02
CA TRP A 597 -16.22 -5.37 -0.99
C TRP A 597 -15.59 -5.82 0.33
N VAL A 598 -14.54 -5.13 0.80
CA VAL A 598 -13.87 -5.49 2.07
C VAL A 598 -14.86 -5.42 3.23
N ARG A 599 -15.71 -4.38 3.31
CA ARG A 599 -16.77 -4.31 4.35
C ARG A 599 -17.75 -5.48 4.25
N GLY A 600 -18.11 -5.88 3.04
CA GLY A 600 -18.93 -7.07 2.78
C GLY A 600 -18.25 -8.33 3.29
N TYR A 601 -16.99 -8.55 2.94
CA TYR A 601 -16.19 -9.69 3.38
C TYR A 601 -16.09 -9.78 4.91
N ILE A 602 -15.77 -8.66 5.58
CA ILE A 602 -15.76 -8.55 7.05
C ILE A 602 -17.13 -8.96 7.64
N LYS A 603 -18.24 -8.46 7.06
CA LYS A 603 -19.59 -8.82 7.50
C LYS A 603 -19.89 -10.31 7.30
N GLU A 604 -19.44 -10.90 6.21
CA GLU A 604 -19.59 -12.33 5.94
C GLU A 604 -18.76 -13.20 6.89
N LEU A 605 -17.58 -12.76 7.32
CA LEU A 605 -16.80 -13.46 8.34
C LEU A 605 -17.54 -13.55 9.69
N HIS A 606 -18.29 -12.51 10.05
CA HIS A 606 -19.08 -12.49 11.30
C HIS A 606 -20.43 -13.21 11.18
N THR A 607 -21.11 -13.10 10.03
CA THR A 607 -22.48 -13.61 9.85
C THR A 607 -22.54 -14.99 9.19
N GLY A 608 -21.51 -15.37 8.43
CA GLY A 608 -21.39 -16.63 7.72
C GLY A 608 -21.62 -17.85 8.61
N PRO A 609 -20.85 -18.03 9.71
CA PRO A 609 -21.03 -19.17 10.61
C PRO A 609 -22.46 -19.31 11.17
N LYS A 610 -23.14 -18.18 11.42
CA LYS A 610 -24.53 -18.17 11.88
C LYS A 610 -25.48 -18.63 10.76
N LYS A 611 -25.26 -18.17 9.53
CA LYS A 611 -26.03 -18.62 8.35
C LYS A 611 -25.80 -20.11 8.09
N ASP A 612 -24.56 -20.57 8.18
CA ASP A 612 -24.18 -21.98 7.99
C ASP A 612 -24.85 -22.87 9.03
N HIS A 613 -24.85 -22.46 10.31
CA HIS A 613 -25.57 -23.17 11.36
C HIS A 613 -27.08 -23.27 11.07
N VAL A 614 -27.72 -22.19 10.59
CA VAL A 614 -29.15 -22.21 10.22
C VAL A 614 -29.42 -23.13 9.05
N ILE A 615 -28.58 -23.10 8.01
CA ILE A 615 -28.68 -24.01 6.85
C ILE A 615 -28.55 -25.46 7.33
N ILE A 616 -27.47 -25.78 8.05
CA ILE A 616 -27.20 -27.11 8.61
C ILE A 616 -28.36 -27.58 9.49
N SER A 617 -28.85 -26.74 10.41
CA SER A 617 -30.00 -27.09 11.27
C SER A 617 -31.25 -27.41 10.47
N HIS A 618 -31.53 -26.67 9.40
CA HIS A 618 -32.67 -26.93 8.53
C HIS A 618 -32.50 -28.23 7.74
N LEU A 619 -31.30 -28.51 7.21
CA LEU A 619 -30.99 -29.76 6.52
C LEU A 619 -31.25 -30.98 7.39
N TRP A 620 -30.85 -30.93 8.67
CA TRP A 620 -31.15 -31.99 9.64
C TRP A 620 -32.65 -32.13 9.90
N LYS A 621 -33.37 -31.01 10.05
CA LYS A 621 -34.82 -31.01 10.27
C LYS A 621 -35.58 -31.64 9.09
N GLU A 622 -35.19 -31.31 7.86
CA GLU A 622 -35.75 -31.91 6.67
C GLU A 622 -35.39 -33.39 6.55
N ALA A 623 -34.13 -33.75 6.78
CA ALA A 623 -33.67 -35.14 6.75
C ALA A 623 -34.42 -36.00 7.77
N ASN A 624 -34.62 -35.52 9.00
CA ASN A 624 -35.40 -36.18 10.04
C ASN A 624 -36.87 -36.38 9.62
N THR A 625 -37.50 -35.34 9.05
CA THR A 625 -38.88 -35.42 8.56
C THR A 625 -39.02 -36.45 7.43
N TYR A 626 -38.06 -36.46 6.49
CA TYR A 626 -38.02 -37.38 5.38
C TYR A 626 -37.78 -38.83 5.84
N ALA A 627 -36.77 -39.04 6.69
CA ALA A 627 -36.44 -40.32 7.30
C ALA A 627 -37.64 -40.91 8.04
N LYS A 628 -38.36 -40.09 8.84
CA LYS A 628 -39.57 -40.50 9.54
C LYS A 628 -40.69 -40.91 8.58
N ASN A 629 -40.93 -40.14 7.53
CA ASN A 629 -41.98 -40.46 6.55
C ASN A 629 -41.64 -41.75 5.78
N LEU A 630 -40.38 -41.90 5.34
CA LEU A 630 -39.91 -43.08 4.63
C LEU A 630 -39.93 -44.34 5.52
N PHE A 631 -39.53 -44.19 6.78
CA PHE A 631 -39.61 -45.25 7.78
C PHE A 631 -41.06 -45.73 7.95
N ASN A 632 -41.99 -44.78 8.18
CA ASN A 632 -43.41 -45.08 8.34
C ASN A 632 -44.06 -45.69 7.10
N SER A 633 -43.59 -45.36 5.88
CA SER A 633 -44.18 -45.89 4.64
C SER A 633 -43.57 -47.21 4.14
N THR A 634 -42.33 -47.51 4.52
CA THR A 634 -41.51 -48.56 3.86
C THR A 634 -41.04 -49.64 4.83
N TYR A 635 -40.89 -49.32 6.11
CA TYR A 635 -40.27 -50.19 7.11
C TYR A 635 -41.19 -50.51 8.29
N ALA A 636 -42.38 -49.90 8.37
CA ALA A 636 -43.39 -50.17 9.40
C ALA A 636 -43.79 -51.65 9.47
N ASP A 637 -43.81 -52.37 8.34
CA ASP A 637 -44.23 -53.78 8.26
C ASP A 637 -43.06 -54.79 8.28
N LYS A 638 -41.79 -54.35 8.41
CA LYS A 638 -40.58 -55.20 8.29
C LYS A 638 -39.71 -55.24 9.55
N ILE A 639 -40.27 -55.00 10.73
CA ILE A 639 -39.54 -55.15 11.99
C ILE A 639 -39.44 -56.65 12.34
N VAL A 640 -38.36 -57.29 11.92
CA VAL A 640 -38.00 -58.64 12.38
C VAL A 640 -37.36 -58.51 13.77
N LYS A 641 -37.95 -59.23 14.74
CA LYS A 641 -37.46 -59.34 16.12
C LYS A 641 -36.03 -59.91 16.15
N TYR A 642 -35.12 -59.16 16.77
CA TYR A 642 -33.82 -59.67 17.20
C TYR A 642 -33.55 -59.13 18.62
N SER A 643 -33.15 -60.03 19.52
CA SER A 643 -32.86 -59.78 20.93
C SER A 643 -31.49 -59.11 21.11
N GLY A 644 -31.40 -57.98 21.82
CA GLY A 644 -30.10 -57.32 22.07
C GLY A 644 -30.10 -56.35 23.26
N ASN A 645 -29.00 -56.35 24.00
CA ASN A 645 -28.76 -55.71 25.30
C ASN A 645 -28.79 -54.15 25.28
N ASP A 646 -29.28 -53.51 26.34
CA ASP A 646 -29.47 -52.04 26.47
C ASP A 646 -28.13 -51.24 26.40
N ALA A 647 -27.03 -51.87 26.84
CA ALA A 647 -25.68 -51.31 26.75
C ALA A 647 -25.14 -51.26 25.30
N TYR A 648 -25.55 -52.19 24.45
CA TYR A 648 -25.16 -52.28 23.04
C TYR A 648 -25.77 -51.13 22.23
N TRP A 649 -27.06 -50.86 22.44
CA TRP A 649 -27.76 -49.76 21.76
C TRP A 649 -27.25 -48.38 22.20
N SER A 650 -26.85 -48.22 23.47
CA SER A 650 -26.22 -47.00 23.97
C SER A 650 -24.85 -46.75 23.32
N SER A 651 -24.03 -47.80 23.16
CA SER A 651 -22.76 -47.73 22.41
C SER A 651 -22.98 -47.39 20.92
N TYR A 652 -24.02 -47.96 20.32
CA TYR A 652 -24.40 -47.71 18.93
C TYR A 652 -24.88 -46.26 18.70
N LEU A 653 -25.71 -45.72 19.60
CA LEU A 653 -26.13 -44.31 19.55
C LEU A 653 -24.94 -43.36 19.69
N ASN A 654 -23.97 -43.67 20.58
CA ASN A 654 -22.73 -42.90 20.69
C ASN A 654 -21.88 -42.93 19.40
N ALA A 655 -21.87 -44.06 18.66
CA ALA A 655 -21.19 -44.15 17.38
C ALA A 655 -21.89 -43.31 16.29
N LEU A 656 -23.24 -43.31 16.27
CA LEU A 656 -24.03 -42.44 15.40
C LEU A 656 -23.79 -40.96 15.71
N ASP A 657 -23.68 -40.58 16.99
CA ASP A 657 -23.40 -39.20 17.40
C ASP A 657 -22.01 -38.73 16.92
N LYS A 658 -20.99 -39.60 16.95
CA LYS A 658 -19.67 -39.30 16.38
C LYS A 658 -19.72 -39.10 14.87
N GLN A 659 -20.49 -39.93 14.15
CA GLN A 659 -20.70 -39.76 12.71
C GLN A 659 -21.45 -38.47 12.40
N GLU A 660 -22.46 -38.12 13.20
CA GLU A 660 -23.18 -36.85 13.08
C GLU A 660 -22.23 -35.65 13.22
N GLN A 661 -21.34 -35.66 14.21
CA GLN A 661 -20.34 -34.61 14.40
C GLN A 661 -19.39 -34.51 13.19
N SER A 662 -18.93 -35.63 12.64
CA SER A 662 -18.09 -35.67 11.44
C SER A 662 -18.79 -35.09 10.21
N ILE A 663 -20.08 -35.43 10.00
CA ILE A 663 -20.88 -34.92 8.88
C ILE A 663 -21.16 -33.43 9.04
N ARG A 664 -21.45 -32.95 10.25
CA ARG A 664 -21.61 -31.51 10.55
C ARG A 664 -20.35 -30.73 10.18
N LEU A 665 -19.18 -31.23 10.58
CA LEU A 665 -17.89 -30.61 10.23
C LEU A 665 -17.67 -30.57 8.70
N LYS A 666 -17.98 -31.66 8.00
CA LYS A 666 -17.87 -31.72 6.54
C LYS A 666 -18.80 -30.70 5.85
N LEU A 667 -20.04 -30.55 6.31
CA LEU A 667 -20.98 -29.58 5.76
C LEU A 667 -20.57 -28.13 6.03
N THR A 668 -20.06 -27.84 7.22
CA THR A 668 -19.48 -26.51 7.52
C THR A 668 -18.31 -26.21 6.58
N THR A 669 -17.46 -27.21 6.30
CA THR A 669 -16.33 -27.06 5.38
C THR A 669 -16.80 -26.80 3.95
N LEU A 670 -17.74 -27.60 3.44
CA LEU A 670 -18.32 -27.44 2.09
C LEU A 670 -19.02 -26.09 1.92
N LEU A 671 -19.82 -25.64 2.90
CA LEU A 671 -20.47 -24.33 2.86
C LEU A 671 -19.46 -23.18 2.87
N ALA A 672 -18.37 -23.33 3.61
CA ALA A 672 -17.27 -22.35 3.61
C ALA A 672 -16.56 -22.31 2.25
N GLU A 673 -16.33 -23.46 1.61
CA GLU A 673 -15.73 -23.54 0.27
C GLU A 673 -16.64 -22.97 -0.82
N ILE A 674 -17.94 -23.28 -0.80
CA ILE A 674 -18.94 -22.69 -1.71
C ILE A 674 -18.94 -21.16 -1.57
N SER A 675 -18.87 -20.65 -0.34
CA SER A 675 -18.85 -19.21 -0.07
C SER A 675 -17.60 -18.49 -0.57
N LYS A 676 -16.47 -19.19 -0.73
CA LYS A 676 -15.24 -18.63 -1.32
C LYS A 676 -15.36 -18.40 -2.83
N ILE A 677 -16.23 -19.16 -3.49
CA ILE A 677 -16.46 -19.08 -4.93
C ILE A 677 -17.59 -18.09 -5.23
N ASP A 678 -18.72 -18.23 -4.54
CA ASP A 678 -19.87 -17.33 -4.67
C ASP A 678 -20.63 -17.18 -3.36
N VAL A 679 -20.50 -16.01 -2.73
CA VAL A 679 -21.26 -15.63 -1.54
C VAL A 679 -22.77 -15.62 -1.81
N GLY A 680 -23.18 -15.30 -3.05
CA GLY A 680 -24.58 -15.28 -3.49
C GLY A 680 -25.26 -16.64 -3.39
N CYS A 681 -24.52 -17.73 -3.62
CA CYS A 681 -25.01 -19.10 -3.48
C CYS A 681 -25.38 -19.40 -2.02
N ARG A 682 -24.47 -19.17 -1.06
CA ARG A 682 -24.76 -19.36 0.38
C ARG A 682 -25.92 -18.48 0.84
N ASP A 683 -25.93 -17.22 0.43
CA ASP A 683 -27.02 -16.30 0.80
C ASP A 683 -28.36 -16.71 0.20
N GLY A 684 -28.34 -17.28 -1.01
CA GLY A 684 -29.49 -17.93 -1.65
C GLY A 684 -30.03 -19.07 -0.78
N MET A 685 -29.17 -20.02 -0.39
CA MET A 685 -29.50 -21.13 0.50
C MET A 685 -30.12 -20.63 1.81
N TYR A 686 -29.47 -19.69 2.48
CA TYR A 686 -29.96 -19.11 3.74
C TYR A 686 -31.32 -18.43 3.57
N LYS A 687 -31.50 -17.59 2.53
CA LYS A 687 -32.77 -16.91 2.25
C LYS A 687 -33.90 -17.90 1.96
N LEU A 688 -33.62 -19.00 1.29
CA LEU A 688 -34.62 -20.04 1.02
C LEU A 688 -35.03 -20.76 2.30
N VAL A 689 -34.05 -21.27 3.05
CA VAL A 689 -34.28 -21.95 4.33
C VAL A 689 -35.08 -21.08 5.31
N THR A 690 -34.84 -19.77 5.30
CA THR A 690 -35.54 -18.82 6.16
C THR A 690 -36.89 -18.34 5.61
N LYS A 691 -37.12 -18.35 4.29
CA LYS A 691 -38.40 -17.96 3.65
C LYS A 691 -39.45 -19.07 3.59
N VAL A 692 -39.08 -20.34 3.83
CA VAL A 692 -39.99 -21.52 3.79
C VAL A 692 -41.03 -21.55 4.93
N GLY A 693 -41.19 -20.46 5.69
CA GLY A 693 -42.29 -20.30 6.65
C GLY A 693 -43.71 -20.16 6.07
N LYS A 694 -43.92 -20.17 4.75
CA LYS A 694 -45.26 -19.87 4.16
C LYS A 694 -45.82 -20.78 3.05
N ARG A 695 -45.19 -21.90 2.66
CA ARG A 695 -45.84 -22.86 1.74
C ARG A 695 -45.54 -24.32 2.10
N LYS A 696 -46.57 -25.06 2.56
CA LYS A 696 -46.57 -26.53 2.61
C LYS A 696 -46.51 -27.06 1.17
N SER A 697 -45.41 -27.69 0.78
CA SER A 697 -45.26 -28.32 -0.53
C SER A 697 -44.54 -29.66 -0.38
N LYS A 698 -45.08 -30.71 -1.02
CA LYS A 698 -44.62 -32.12 -1.00
C LYS A 698 -43.25 -32.40 -1.68
N ALA A 699 -42.42 -31.40 -1.93
CA ALA A 699 -41.13 -31.57 -2.64
C ALA A 699 -39.97 -30.97 -1.81
N MET A 700 -38.86 -31.70 -1.72
CA MET A 700 -37.71 -31.43 -0.85
C MET A 700 -37.03 -30.10 -1.20
N SER A 701 -36.76 -29.25 -0.19
CA SER A 701 -36.34 -27.86 -0.43
C SER A 701 -34.95 -27.74 -1.05
N LEU A 702 -34.01 -28.61 -0.66
CA LEU A 702 -32.64 -28.64 -1.20
C LEU A 702 -32.59 -29.21 -2.62
N GLU A 703 -33.33 -30.27 -2.91
CA GLU A 703 -33.38 -30.90 -4.24
C GLU A 703 -34.02 -29.94 -5.26
N ARG A 704 -35.09 -29.23 -4.87
CA ARG A 704 -35.63 -28.10 -5.64
C ARG A 704 -34.65 -26.95 -5.78
N TYR A 705 -33.86 -26.64 -4.75
CA TYR A 705 -32.86 -25.58 -4.84
C TYR A 705 -31.77 -25.91 -5.86
N MET A 706 -31.18 -27.10 -5.76
CA MET A 706 -30.17 -27.60 -6.70
C MET A 706 -30.71 -27.69 -8.14
N LEU A 707 -31.98 -28.09 -8.31
CA LEU A 707 -32.64 -28.11 -9.61
C LEU A 707 -33.00 -26.71 -10.14
N SER A 708 -33.37 -25.76 -9.27
CA SER A 708 -33.76 -24.40 -9.65
C SER A 708 -32.58 -23.48 -9.98
N TYR A 709 -31.40 -23.72 -9.39
CA TYR A 709 -30.17 -22.96 -9.66
C TYR A 709 -29.31 -23.57 -10.77
N ASN A 710 -29.69 -24.74 -11.32
CA ASN A 710 -29.09 -25.30 -12.54
C ASN A 710 -29.37 -24.44 -13.80
N LEU A 711 -30.19 -23.39 -13.71
CA LEU A 711 -30.50 -22.43 -14.76
C LEU A 711 -30.42 -21.01 -14.15
N PRO A 712 -29.24 -20.33 -14.07
CA PRO A 712 -28.23 -20.16 -15.13
C PRO A 712 -26.76 -20.18 -14.62
N LEU A 713 -26.06 -21.31 -14.72
CA LEU A 713 -24.64 -21.48 -14.36
C LEU A 713 -23.68 -21.19 -15.54
N ARG A 714 -23.68 -19.97 -16.10
CA ARG A 714 -22.71 -19.56 -17.14
C ARG A 714 -21.44 -18.87 -16.61
N ARG A 715 -21.16 -18.93 -15.30
CA ARG A 715 -20.03 -18.22 -14.66
C ARG A 715 -19.13 -19.03 -13.73
N PHE A 716 -19.31 -20.35 -13.63
CA PHE A 716 -18.45 -21.19 -12.79
C PHE A 716 -17.41 -21.95 -13.62
N ALA A 717 -16.17 -21.98 -13.12
CA ALA A 717 -15.18 -22.99 -13.49
C ALA A 717 -15.62 -24.37 -12.98
N GLU A 718 -15.10 -25.45 -13.58
CA GLU A 718 -15.47 -26.86 -13.33
C GLU A 718 -15.63 -27.21 -11.83
N ASN A 719 -14.76 -26.67 -10.96
CA ASN A 719 -14.73 -26.93 -9.51
C ASN A 719 -16.01 -26.54 -8.72
N GLY A 720 -16.85 -25.63 -9.24
CA GLY A 720 -18.06 -25.19 -8.52
C GLY A 720 -19.18 -26.23 -8.51
N TYR A 721 -19.26 -27.05 -9.55
CA TYR A 721 -20.27 -28.10 -9.69
C TYR A 721 -19.99 -29.29 -8.76
N ASP A 722 -18.71 -29.62 -8.58
CA ASP A 722 -18.26 -30.70 -7.70
C ASP A 722 -18.61 -30.42 -6.24
N LEU A 723 -18.37 -29.20 -5.76
CA LEU A 723 -18.70 -28.82 -4.38
C LEU A 723 -20.20 -28.89 -4.07
N LEU A 724 -21.05 -28.49 -5.02
CA LEU A 724 -22.50 -28.60 -4.87
C LEU A 724 -22.94 -30.08 -4.89
N THR A 725 -22.31 -30.89 -5.72
CA THR A 725 -22.54 -32.34 -5.77
C THR A 725 -22.14 -33.01 -4.45
N ASP A 726 -21.01 -32.64 -3.88
CA ASP A 726 -20.54 -33.12 -2.58
C ASP A 726 -21.44 -32.69 -1.43
N LEU A 727 -21.97 -31.47 -1.48
CA LEU A 727 -22.96 -31.00 -0.50
C LEU A 727 -24.23 -31.88 -0.55
N ARG A 728 -24.71 -32.21 -1.76
CA ARG A 728 -25.86 -33.11 -1.96
C ARG A 728 -25.61 -34.52 -1.44
N ASN A 729 -24.47 -35.10 -1.81
CA ASN A 729 -24.10 -36.45 -1.39
C ASN A 729 -23.96 -36.52 0.14
N THR A 730 -23.39 -35.48 0.75
CA THR A 730 -23.29 -35.37 2.21
C THR A 730 -24.67 -35.23 2.86
N TRP A 731 -25.63 -34.56 2.23
CA TRP A 731 -27.01 -34.50 2.72
C TRP A 731 -27.74 -35.85 2.69
N TYR A 732 -27.59 -36.65 1.62
CA TYR A 732 -28.16 -38.01 1.61
C TYR A 732 -27.58 -38.91 2.71
N ARG A 733 -26.31 -38.70 3.11
CA ARG A 733 -25.74 -39.40 4.27
C ARG A 733 -26.44 -39.03 5.58
N ILE A 734 -26.87 -37.76 5.75
CA ILE A 734 -27.68 -37.35 6.92
C ILE A 734 -29.00 -38.11 6.93
N VAL A 735 -29.66 -38.22 5.77
CA VAL A 735 -30.93 -38.96 5.64
C VAL A 735 -30.74 -40.43 6.03
N GLY A 736 -29.68 -41.08 5.55
CA GLY A 736 -29.35 -42.46 5.91
C GLY A 736 -29.12 -42.62 7.42
N LEU A 737 -28.33 -41.73 8.03
CA LEU A 737 -28.06 -41.71 9.47
C LEU A 737 -29.35 -41.58 10.30
N GLU A 738 -30.26 -40.68 9.91
CA GLU A 738 -31.53 -40.49 10.61
C GLU A 738 -32.48 -41.69 10.45
N ILE A 739 -32.50 -42.36 9.29
CA ILE A 739 -33.26 -43.61 9.10
C ILE A 739 -32.76 -44.71 10.05
N ILE A 740 -31.44 -44.86 10.17
CA ILE A 740 -30.82 -45.83 11.08
C ILE A 740 -31.18 -45.47 12.54
N ARG A 741 -31.09 -44.19 12.91
CA ARG A 741 -31.46 -43.71 14.25
C ARG A 741 -32.94 -44.02 14.57
N TYR A 742 -33.85 -43.83 13.62
CA TYR A 742 -35.27 -44.21 13.77
C TYR A 742 -35.48 -45.72 13.94
N ARG A 743 -34.73 -46.56 13.20
CA ARG A 743 -34.78 -48.03 13.39
C ARG A 743 -34.34 -48.44 14.78
N VAL A 744 -33.23 -47.87 15.29
CA VAL A 744 -32.70 -48.17 16.63
C VAL A 744 -33.67 -47.72 17.73
N LEU A 745 -34.20 -46.50 17.62
CA LEU A 745 -35.16 -45.96 18.59
C LEU A 745 -36.49 -46.73 18.61
N SER A 746 -36.93 -47.25 17.46
CA SER A 746 -38.14 -48.10 17.38
C SER A 746 -37.92 -49.44 18.07
N LYS A 747 -36.73 -50.04 17.93
CA LYS A 747 -36.35 -51.28 18.64
C LYS A 747 -36.26 -51.07 20.16
N LEU A 748 -35.64 -49.98 20.61
CA LEU A 748 -35.56 -49.60 22.04
C LEU A 748 -36.94 -49.40 22.70
N GLN A 749 -37.96 -48.97 21.93
CA GLN A 749 -39.34 -48.85 22.45
C GLN A 749 -40.06 -50.19 22.58
N GLU A 750 -39.67 -51.22 21.81
CA GLU A 750 -40.23 -52.57 21.86
C GLU A 750 -39.52 -53.47 22.90
N ASP A 751 -38.23 -53.24 23.17
CA ASP A 751 -37.35 -54.07 24.03
C ASP A 751 -37.60 -53.95 25.56
N LYS A 752 -38.73 -53.41 26.02
CA LYS A 752 -39.12 -53.43 27.46
C LYS A 752 -39.45 -54.83 28.03
N LYS A 753 -39.13 -55.92 27.32
CA LYS A 753 -39.30 -57.30 27.80
C LYS A 753 -38.20 -58.25 27.28
N TYR A 754 -37.30 -58.58 28.20
CA TYR A 754 -36.44 -59.77 28.27
C TYR A 754 -35.20 -59.86 27.35
N ASP A 755 -34.26 -60.69 27.82
CA ASP A 755 -32.80 -60.60 27.76
C ASP A 755 -32.12 -61.66 26.85
N SER A 756 -30.88 -61.38 26.40
CA SER A 756 -29.89 -62.19 25.62
C SER A 756 -30.30 -62.63 24.18
N SER A 757 -29.48 -62.75 23.13
CA SER A 757 -28.02 -62.88 22.89
C SER A 757 -27.63 -62.46 21.45
N GLU A 758 -26.33 -62.52 21.13
CA GLU A 758 -25.50 -61.99 20.02
C GLU A 758 -26.00 -62.03 18.55
N ALA A 759 -25.67 -60.97 17.77
CA ALA A 759 -25.34 -61.01 16.34
C ALA A 759 -24.57 -59.73 15.91
N ASP A 760 -23.63 -59.88 14.97
CA ASP A 760 -22.54 -58.97 14.57
C ASP A 760 -22.93 -57.59 14.00
N ILE A 761 -22.12 -56.57 14.34
CA ILE A 761 -22.26 -55.14 13.98
C ILE A 761 -21.78 -54.85 12.55
N ASP A 762 -20.83 -55.62 12.03
CA ASP A 762 -20.11 -55.26 10.81
C ASP A 762 -20.92 -55.51 9.52
N ASP A 763 -21.83 -56.50 9.52
CA ASP A 763 -22.63 -56.87 8.34
C ASP A 763 -23.75 -55.86 7.98
N ILE A 764 -24.15 -54.99 8.92
CA ILE A 764 -25.25 -54.02 8.69
C ILE A 764 -24.70 -52.68 8.16
N ILE A 765 -23.45 -52.35 8.48
CA ILE A 765 -22.80 -51.11 8.04
C ILE A 765 -22.42 -51.18 6.56
N GLU A 766 -22.07 -52.37 6.05
CA GLU A 766 -21.67 -52.57 4.65
C GLU A 766 -22.84 -52.57 3.66
N LEU A 767 -24.08 -52.76 4.11
CA LEU A 767 -25.27 -52.83 3.24
C LEU A 767 -25.75 -51.46 2.69
N TYR A 768 -25.20 -50.33 3.14
CA TYR A 768 -25.73 -48.99 2.82
C TYR A 768 -24.71 -47.86 2.65
N CYS A 769 -23.43 -48.18 2.41
CA CYS A 769 -22.50 -47.27 1.72
C CYS A 769 -22.63 -47.43 0.21
#